data_AF-A0A6M0F3J8-F1
#
_entry.id   AF-A0A6M0F3J8-F1
#
_cell.length_a   1.000
_cell.length_b   1.000
_cell.length_c   1.000
_cell.angle_alpha   90.00
_cell.angle_beta   90.00
_cell.angle_gamma   90.00
#
_symmetry.space_group_name_H-M   'P 1'
#
loop_
_entity.id
_entity.type
_entity.pdbx_description
1 polymer ?
#
loop_
_entity_poly.entity_id
_entity_poly.type
_entity_poly.pdbx_seq_one_letter_code
_entity_poly.pdbx_strand_id
1 'polypeptide(L)'
;MTAGSNITLSALQPIKSSARLEAEESVRFETTTGALASVLSPGGTMIEAGDLVELGGYEGASLQILTGGSVRIAGDVTVNGPSTVHFPLTETISLANGDRFSIHPSTRPTVDIRAGVSRPRHTTHPSIPTTASITIEGDIINRAGDVLLTQPVQSRSDIRQGHIRTQSIITGTHQPNQDGGLVVLDAVNDIHTNTLDSSVELTFEPRSLIAGNGGDIFLLTQHGHIHTSNIDTSTAILAPSEGSAIPVDSTALSNGHLIVGNGGTVHLASSTGNLEIGQVQTSAELFVQNFVFTPSLTNATIRVGNGGAINLSTHQGNIRGGLLNTGADLRFGSVPNVAHSTFSGGNGGDIAVQTGAGLVELGNLQSFAGASITGNFREDSRISHSSLTAGNGGVISISTDRGDAHLRSSDFLSASLAQLESFTTIVNSAVIAGDGGDVTISSPQGRLEALRPTIRTYAISRFFGAPVESNSQLALATGNGGNVEITVGEGDIALNEVNAIALAEALFNEEVAPFDFSSLFLTLSESSQAETGDGGTIHLQADRGNIYTDALLSASRAAFGVSGNGGDVVLSSGSNISTGSVNTTSQQASGSIRFAAENSIVLGESHRIPTRLSPDSDRVLLTTDTFGDQRGGDIQLQAQTIRLFNGSQLSTSTFGPGQAGDIHLNASEIEIHGQFNPDNFLQNNGLNITFPSDLLFSSVNGLSTTTPESFVIPTLADFIPIDSLTRNGTVVVAQLPQNLQFPSGIFTQSSPIATGDAGNVVINANQFLIHGGGAIAATTFGAGNGGNIRIQADSNRIGNGTGGSILSGAANGATGESGSLALLGDTVTLNNGRLLTETSSGRGGDITIAVTDRVLLQEGSIISETAGTEQNGGNGGDISITASVVFAADNQDNDITANAFSGNGGTIEIVADSILGLTPRAAVPGNGTNDIDASSQLSEPGQVILTSPTDTDPTAGLSEFPSEVTDTTQQVAATCPTSGNIAAELGEFVITGRGGIPANPADIISGHHLTTHLAILGENSDRPTLPPKDSLIATTSVDASSSQSFLSNQSLLNNQSFLNGPLPVPQLQPSPHHSPQVSSPSPSLVEAQGWIRHEDGTIILTSRPDQPESASFQSPHCSSMTTR
;
A
#
# COMPACT_ATOMS: atom_id res chain seq x y z
N MET A 1 9.37 -63.94 22.45
CA MET A 1 10.64 -64.69 22.49
C MET A 1 11.64 -63.80 23.18
N THR A 2 12.46 -64.35 24.08
CA THR A 2 13.44 -63.56 24.85
C THR A 2 14.80 -64.23 24.72
N ALA A 3 15.84 -63.47 24.38
CA ALA A 3 17.19 -63.98 24.14
C ALA A 3 18.26 -63.09 24.77
N GLY A 4 19.25 -63.72 25.42
CA GLY A 4 20.36 -63.04 26.11
C GLY A 4 21.49 -62.52 25.20
N SER A 5 21.16 -62.22 23.93
CA SER A 5 22.03 -61.58 22.93
C SER A 5 21.17 -61.22 21.72
N ASN A 6 21.51 -61.68 20.50
CA ASN A 6 20.77 -61.38 19.27
C ASN A 6 19.60 -62.35 19.01
N ILE A 7 18.58 -61.87 18.30
CA ILE A 7 17.56 -62.68 17.64
C ILE A 7 17.67 -62.47 16.13
N THR A 8 18.08 -63.51 15.40
CA THR A 8 18.00 -63.54 13.93
C THR A 8 16.91 -64.51 13.49
N LEU A 9 15.97 -64.04 12.67
CA LEU A 9 14.90 -64.85 12.08
C LEU A 9 15.10 -64.91 10.57
N SER A 10 15.35 -66.10 10.02
CA SER A 10 15.66 -66.32 8.60
C SER A 10 14.60 -67.18 7.90
N ALA A 11 14.12 -66.77 6.73
CA ALA A 11 13.09 -67.50 5.96
C ALA A 11 13.24 -67.39 4.42
N LEU A 12 12.50 -68.21 3.67
CA LEU A 12 12.41 -68.14 2.20
C LEU A 12 11.31 -67.19 1.69
N GLN A 13 10.49 -66.65 2.58
CA GLN A 13 9.32 -65.80 2.31
C GLN A 13 9.14 -64.81 3.48
N PRO A 14 8.29 -63.77 3.34
CA PRO A 14 7.98 -62.85 4.44
C PRO A 14 7.62 -63.57 5.73
N ILE A 15 8.19 -63.10 6.84
CA ILE A 15 8.18 -63.80 8.12
C ILE A 15 6.85 -63.52 8.82
N LYS A 16 5.95 -64.51 8.77
CA LYS A 16 4.67 -64.47 9.48
C LYS A 16 4.90 -64.58 10.99
N SER A 17 4.69 -63.49 11.71
CA SER A 17 4.96 -63.39 13.15
C SER A 17 4.12 -62.28 13.77
N SER A 18 3.32 -62.62 14.78
CA SER A 18 2.70 -61.65 15.69
C SER A 18 3.14 -62.00 17.11
N ALA A 19 4.21 -61.35 17.55
CA ALA A 19 4.96 -61.73 18.74
C ALA A 19 5.60 -60.51 19.40
N ARG A 20 5.81 -60.60 20.71
CA ARG A 20 6.80 -59.81 21.43
C ARG A 20 8.17 -60.47 21.27
N LEU A 21 9.17 -59.72 20.80
CA LEU A 21 10.57 -60.15 20.68
C LEU A 21 11.43 -59.28 21.59
N GLU A 22 12.26 -59.91 22.43
CA GLU A 22 13.09 -59.27 23.44
C GLU A 22 14.54 -59.77 23.27
N ALA A 23 15.47 -58.87 22.96
CA ALA A 23 16.89 -59.15 22.74
C ALA A 23 17.75 -58.20 23.60
N GLU A 24 18.83 -58.74 24.16
CA GLU A 24 19.84 -57.95 24.88
C GLU A 24 20.78 -57.20 23.92
N GLU A 25 20.94 -57.70 22.68
CA GLU A 25 21.70 -57.06 21.59
C GLU A 25 20.73 -56.66 20.45
N SER A 26 20.76 -57.33 19.29
CA SER A 26 20.02 -56.91 18.08
C SER A 26 18.89 -57.86 17.68
N VAL A 27 17.92 -57.35 16.90
CA VAL A 27 16.86 -58.16 16.26
C VAL A 27 16.90 -57.96 14.74
N ARG A 28 17.09 -59.04 13.98
CA ARG A 28 17.22 -59.01 12.52
C ARG A 28 16.31 -60.01 11.83
N PHE A 29 15.55 -59.55 10.85
CA PHE A 29 14.73 -60.36 9.95
C PHE A 29 15.40 -60.46 8.59
N GLU A 30 15.72 -61.68 8.16
CA GLU A 30 16.46 -61.91 6.91
C GLU A 30 15.92 -63.05 6.06
N THR A 31 16.33 -63.07 4.80
CA THR A 31 16.10 -64.19 3.89
C THR A 31 17.14 -65.29 4.15
N THR A 32 16.90 -66.50 3.65
CA THR A 32 17.97 -67.53 3.57
C THR A 32 19.12 -67.16 2.62
N THR A 33 19.12 -65.96 2.03
CA THR A 33 20.24 -65.38 1.26
C THR A 33 20.92 -64.21 1.98
N GLY A 34 20.52 -63.89 3.21
CA GLY A 34 21.11 -62.82 4.04
C GLY A 34 20.68 -61.39 3.67
N ALA A 35 19.76 -61.22 2.72
CA ALA A 35 19.07 -59.96 2.50
C ALA A 35 18.03 -59.73 3.61
N LEU A 36 17.54 -58.51 3.83
CA LEU A 36 16.47 -58.30 4.82
C LEU A 36 15.15 -58.90 4.32
N ALA A 37 14.35 -59.45 5.25
CA ALA A 37 13.03 -60.01 4.98
C ALA A 37 11.94 -59.20 5.65
N SER A 38 10.83 -58.99 4.95
CA SER A 38 9.66 -58.28 5.46
C SER A 38 8.87 -59.15 6.45
N VAL A 39 8.14 -58.51 7.37
CA VAL A 39 7.38 -59.14 8.44
C VAL A 39 5.88 -58.99 8.17
N LEU A 40 5.12 -60.09 8.33
CA LEU A 40 3.67 -60.09 8.17
C LEU A 40 2.99 -60.46 9.50
N SER A 41 2.28 -59.51 10.10
CA SER A 41 1.80 -59.58 11.49
C SER A 41 0.32 -59.22 11.66
N PRO A 42 -0.61 -60.16 11.41
CA PRO A 42 -2.06 -59.91 11.56
C PRO A 42 -2.49 -59.48 12.98
N GLY A 43 -1.73 -59.87 14.01
CA GLY A 43 -2.03 -59.51 15.39
C GLY A 43 -1.30 -58.27 15.93
N GLY A 44 -0.29 -57.75 15.21
CA GLY A 44 0.64 -56.73 15.68
C GLY A 44 1.94 -57.31 16.26
N THR A 45 2.98 -56.48 16.32
CA THR A 45 4.34 -56.90 16.73
C THR A 45 4.99 -55.87 17.66
N MET A 46 5.70 -56.38 18.67
CA MET A 46 6.51 -55.57 19.59
C MET A 46 7.95 -56.07 19.56
N ILE A 47 8.91 -55.19 19.28
CA ILE A 47 10.35 -55.49 19.25
C ILE A 47 11.07 -54.68 20.31
N GLU A 48 11.79 -55.36 21.20
CA GLU A 48 12.61 -54.80 22.25
C GLU A 48 14.07 -55.25 22.08
N ALA A 49 14.91 -54.44 21.42
CA ALA A 49 16.35 -54.70 21.24
C ALA A 49 17.23 -53.81 22.12
N GLY A 50 18.47 -54.22 22.40
CA GLY A 50 19.46 -53.41 23.12
C GLY A 50 20.27 -52.48 22.22
N ASP A 51 20.48 -52.86 20.96
CA ASP A 51 21.28 -52.12 19.97
C ASP A 51 20.51 -51.93 18.64
N LEU A 52 20.57 -52.88 17.71
CA LEU A 52 20.06 -52.69 16.34
C LEU A 52 18.75 -53.46 16.07
N VAL A 53 17.83 -52.86 15.31
CA VAL A 53 16.66 -53.55 14.74
C VAL A 53 16.66 -53.41 13.21
N GLU A 54 16.59 -54.54 12.48
CA GLU A 54 16.54 -54.56 11.02
C GLU A 54 15.45 -55.48 10.45
N LEU A 55 14.67 -54.96 9.49
CA LEU A 55 13.66 -55.72 8.73
C LEU A 55 13.46 -55.18 7.31
N GLY A 56 12.95 -56.01 6.40
CA GLY A 56 12.76 -55.66 4.98
C GLY A 56 11.47 -54.91 4.66
N GLY A 57 10.70 -54.51 5.67
CA GLY A 57 9.34 -53.97 5.55
C GLY A 57 8.36 -54.66 6.49
N TYR A 58 7.19 -54.07 6.71
CA TYR A 58 6.17 -54.55 7.66
C TYR A 58 4.77 -54.43 7.07
N GLU A 59 3.94 -55.46 7.26
CA GLU A 59 2.52 -55.45 6.95
C GLU A 59 1.76 -56.08 8.14
N GLY A 60 0.79 -55.39 8.75
CA GLY A 60 0.10 -55.97 9.91
C GLY A 60 -0.86 -55.05 10.65
N ALA A 61 -1.19 -55.41 11.88
CA ALA A 61 -1.74 -54.48 12.88
C ALA A 61 -0.60 -53.73 13.60
N SER A 62 -0.90 -52.85 14.57
CA SER A 62 0.06 -51.90 15.16
C SER A 62 1.45 -52.48 15.49
N LEU A 63 2.49 -51.70 15.14
CA LEU A 63 3.90 -52.02 15.29
C LEU A 63 4.51 -51.15 16.40
N GLN A 64 5.26 -51.78 17.32
CA GLN A 64 6.08 -51.09 18.30
C GLN A 64 7.53 -51.59 18.25
N ILE A 65 8.50 -50.67 18.24
CA ILE A 65 9.94 -50.95 18.29
C ILE A 65 10.57 -50.05 19.36
N LEU A 66 11.23 -50.66 20.34
CA LEU A 66 11.89 -50.00 21.46
C LEU A 66 13.34 -50.48 21.50
N THR A 67 14.29 -49.67 21.01
CA THR A 67 15.70 -50.06 20.96
C THR A 67 16.66 -49.08 21.62
N GLY A 68 17.72 -49.61 22.24
CA GLY A 68 18.80 -48.81 22.82
C GLY A 68 19.74 -48.21 21.77
N GLY A 69 19.78 -48.73 20.54
CA GLY A 69 20.54 -48.20 19.41
C GLY A 69 19.65 -47.70 18.28
N SER A 70 19.86 -48.22 17.06
CA SER A 70 19.24 -47.74 15.82
C SER A 70 18.18 -48.71 15.24
N VAL A 71 17.32 -48.20 14.37
CA VAL A 71 16.30 -48.97 13.63
C VAL A 71 16.44 -48.74 12.13
N ARG A 72 16.44 -49.81 11.32
CA ARG A 72 16.44 -49.73 9.86
C ARG A 72 15.38 -50.64 9.23
N ILE A 73 14.52 -50.05 8.40
CA ILE A 73 13.50 -50.77 7.63
C ILE A 73 13.75 -50.50 6.15
N ALA A 74 14.05 -51.54 5.35
CA ALA A 74 14.47 -51.39 3.96
C ALA A 74 13.31 -51.33 2.93
N GLY A 75 12.12 -50.94 3.37
CA GLY A 75 10.88 -50.95 2.61
C GLY A 75 9.69 -50.52 3.46
N ASP A 76 8.49 -50.69 2.94
CA ASP A 76 7.27 -50.06 3.46
C ASP A 76 6.83 -50.58 4.83
N VAL A 77 6.10 -49.75 5.58
CA VAL A 77 5.49 -50.06 6.89
C VAL A 77 3.99 -49.80 6.81
N THR A 78 3.24 -50.85 6.47
CA THR A 78 1.78 -50.81 6.32
C THR A 78 1.08 -51.36 7.56
N VAL A 79 0.32 -50.50 8.24
CA VAL A 79 -0.48 -50.84 9.41
C VAL A 79 -1.97 -50.69 9.09
N ASN A 80 -2.69 -51.81 9.21
CA ASN A 80 -4.06 -52.02 8.75
C ASN A 80 -5.09 -52.13 9.90
N GLY A 81 -4.69 -51.89 11.16
CA GLY A 81 -5.59 -51.99 12.30
C GLY A 81 -4.91 -51.90 13.67
N PRO A 82 -5.69 -51.70 14.76
CA PRO A 82 -5.20 -51.78 16.13
C PRO A 82 -4.70 -53.19 16.45
N SER A 83 -3.64 -53.28 17.24
CA SER A 83 -3.00 -54.55 17.61
C SER A 83 -3.78 -55.30 18.69
N THR A 84 -3.76 -56.62 18.58
CA THR A 84 -4.37 -57.57 19.51
C THR A 84 -3.34 -58.19 20.48
N VAL A 85 -2.05 -57.87 20.31
CA VAL A 85 -1.02 -58.16 21.32
C VAL A 85 -1.21 -57.24 22.52
N HIS A 86 -1.11 -57.78 23.73
CA HIS A 86 -1.27 -56.99 24.95
C HIS A 86 0.00 -56.18 25.26
N PHE A 87 -0.09 -54.86 25.09
CA PHE A 87 1.00 -53.92 25.43
C PHE A 87 1.07 -53.71 26.95
N PRO A 88 2.23 -53.92 27.61
CA PRO A 88 2.33 -53.79 29.07
C PRO A 88 2.22 -52.36 29.63
N LEU A 89 2.37 -51.33 28.79
CA LEU A 89 2.47 -49.93 29.22
C LEU A 89 1.72 -48.99 28.26
N THR A 90 0.72 -48.28 28.78
CA THR A 90 0.30 -46.99 28.24
C THR A 90 1.23 -45.93 28.83
N GLU A 91 2.39 -45.72 28.20
CA GLU A 91 3.41 -44.80 28.68
C GLU A 91 3.19 -43.40 28.08
N THR A 92 3.16 -42.37 28.93
CA THR A 92 3.07 -40.96 28.50
C THR A 92 4.47 -40.44 28.19
N ILE A 93 4.77 -40.42 26.90
CA ILE A 93 6.05 -40.04 26.27
C ILE A 93 6.20 -38.53 26.37
N SER A 94 7.43 -38.04 26.60
CA SER A 94 7.70 -36.61 26.72
C SER A 94 8.70 -36.20 25.64
N LEU A 95 8.30 -35.27 24.77
CA LEU A 95 9.07 -34.85 23.58
C LEU A 95 10.12 -33.79 23.92
N ALA A 96 10.97 -33.43 22.94
CA ALA A 96 12.01 -32.41 23.11
C ALA A 96 11.49 -31.02 23.56
N ASN A 97 10.27 -30.64 23.17
CA ASN A 97 9.64 -29.38 23.58
C ASN A 97 8.97 -29.42 24.98
N GLY A 98 8.90 -30.60 25.61
CA GLY A 98 8.25 -30.82 26.90
C GLY A 98 6.81 -31.33 26.85
N ASP A 99 6.19 -31.39 25.66
CA ASP A 99 4.83 -31.93 25.48
C ASP A 99 4.75 -33.43 25.79
N ARG A 100 3.55 -33.87 26.16
CA ARG A 100 3.32 -35.18 26.77
C ARG A 100 2.25 -35.99 26.03
N PHE A 101 2.69 -36.78 25.06
CA PHE A 101 1.82 -37.60 24.21
C PHE A 101 1.59 -38.99 24.80
N SER A 102 0.40 -39.55 24.55
CA SER A 102 0.05 -40.94 24.90
C SER A 102 -0.62 -41.60 23.70
N ILE A 103 -0.07 -42.72 23.26
CA ILE A 103 -0.56 -43.50 22.12
C ILE A 103 -1.33 -44.73 22.60
N HIS A 104 -2.31 -45.18 21.83
CA HIS A 104 -3.22 -46.27 22.22
C HIS A 104 -3.28 -47.39 21.16
N PRO A 105 -2.20 -48.19 21.00
CA PRO A 105 -2.05 -49.18 19.92
C PRO A 105 -3.05 -50.34 19.95
N SER A 106 -3.87 -50.46 20.99
CA SER A 106 -4.96 -51.42 21.12
C SER A 106 -6.34 -50.85 20.75
N THR A 107 -6.44 -49.55 20.48
CA THR A 107 -7.70 -48.87 20.07
C THR A 107 -7.56 -48.07 18.78
N ARG A 108 -6.36 -47.55 18.44
CA ARG A 108 -6.01 -47.04 17.11
C ARG A 108 -4.95 -47.93 16.44
N PRO A 109 -4.89 -47.97 15.10
CA PRO A 109 -3.70 -48.38 14.37
C PRO A 109 -2.50 -47.50 14.77
N THR A 110 -1.32 -48.06 15.02
CA THR A 110 -0.17 -47.30 15.51
C THR A 110 1.16 -47.81 14.98
N VAL A 111 2.08 -46.89 14.66
CA VAL A 111 3.52 -47.13 14.49
C VAL A 111 4.26 -46.37 15.58
N ASP A 112 4.91 -47.07 16.52
CA ASP A 112 5.70 -46.47 17.61
C ASP A 112 7.14 -46.97 17.55
N ILE A 113 8.08 -46.13 17.13
CA ILE A 113 9.49 -46.51 16.96
C ILE A 113 10.36 -45.55 17.77
N ARG A 114 11.03 -46.09 18.80
CA ARG A 114 11.87 -45.32 19.71
C ARG A 114 13.30 -45.86 19.71
N ALA A 115 14.24 -44.98 19.42
CA ALA A 115 15.68 -45.27 19.35
C ALA A 115 16.42 -44.58 20.51
N GLY A 116 17.51 -45.19 20.99
CA GLY A 116 18.26 -44.65 22.14
C GLY A 116 17.61 -44.85 23.52
N VAL A 117 16.57 -45.68 23.66
CA VAL A 117 15.84 -45.83 24.94
C VAL A 117 16.62 -46.61 26.02
N SER A 118 16.59 -46.13 27.26
CA SER A 118 17.23 -46.79 28.40
C SER A 118 16.37 -47.89 29.02
N ARG A 119 16.92 -49.10 29.20
CA ARG A 119 16.19 -50.21 29.88
C ARG A 119 16.45 -50.28 31.40
N PRO A 120 15.42 -50.60 32.21
CA PRO A 120 15.54 -50.77 33.67
C PRO A 120 16.16 -52.12 34.10
N ARG A 121 16.68 -52.91 33.15
CA ARG A 121 17.47 -54.12 33.40
C ARG A 121 18.65 -54.09 32.45
N HIS A 122 19.88 -54.05 32.99
CA HIS A 122 21.04 -54.88 32.66
C HIS A 122 22.22 -54.39 33.52
N THR A 123 22.88 -55.32 34.23
CA THR A 123 23.93 -54.99 35.22
C THR A 123 25.33 -55.50 34.84
N THR A 124 25.47 -56.18 33.70
CA THR A 124 26.74 -56.76 33.24
C THR A 124 26.84 -56.68 31.71
N HIS A 125 27.71 -55.81 31.20
CA HIS A 125 28.23 -55.74 29.81
C HIS A 125 27.23 -55.91 28.64
N PRO A 126 26.61 -54.80 28.18
CA PRO A 126 26.21 -54.65 26.78
C PRO A 126 27.37 -54.08 25.93
N SER A 127 27.34 -54.30 24.61
CA SER A 127 27.98 -53.38 23.66
C SER A 127 27.30 -52.02 23.73
N ILE A 128 28.06 -50.92 23.71
CA ILE A 128 27.47 -49.57 23.71
C ILE A 128 26.98 -49.27 22.28
N PRO A 129 25.68 -48.97 22.07
CA PRO A 129 25.15 -48.64 20.75
C PRO A 129 25.86 -47.42 20.16
N THR A 130 26.31 -47.54 18.92
CA THR A 130 27.14 -46.49 18.31
C THR A 130 26.35 -45.27 17.84
N THR A 131 25.06 -45.45 17.51
CA THR A 131 24.13 -44.42 17.02
C THR A 131 22.68 -44.78 17.39
N ALA A 132 21.80 -43.77 17.44
CA ALA A 132 20.36 -43.93 17.70
C ALA A 132 19.45 -43.47 16.53
N SER A 133 19.83 -43.75 15.28
CA SER A 133 19.06 -43.30 14.10
C SER A 133 17.83 -44.18 13.82
N ILE A 134 16.81 -43.58 13.22
CA ILE A 134 15.63 -44.28 12.68
C ILE A 134 15.61 -44.04 11.16
N THR A 135 15.73 -45.11 10.38
CA THR A 135 15.72 -45.04 8.91
C THR A 135 14.67 -45.99 8.34
N ILE A 136 13.72 -45.46 7.59
CA ILE A 136 12.72 -46.23 6.84
C ILE A 136 12.89 -45.84 5.37
N GLU A 137 13.29 -46.83 4.56
CA GLU A 137 13.69 -46.66 3.15
C GLU A 137 12.48 -46.75 2.19
N GLY A 138 11.28 -47.07 2.69
CA GLY A 138 10.00 -47.04 1.97
C GLY A 138 8.98 -46.12 2.66
N ASP A 139 7.69 -46.27 2.31
CA ASP A 139 6.61 -45.45 2.85
C ASP A 139 6.01 -46.02 4.14
N ILE A 140 5.53 -45.14 5.03
CA ILE A 140 4.72 -45.52 6.19
C ILE A 140 3.24 -45.30 5.85
N ILE A 141 2.42 -46.34 5.92
CA ILE A 141 0.99 -46.27 5.61
C ILE A 141 0.20 -46.74 6.84
N ASN A 142 -0.44 -45.80 7.55
CA ASN A 142 -1.14 -46.04 8.81
C ASN A 142 -2.41 -45.18 8.90
N ARG A 143 -3.35 -45.41 7.97
CA ARG A 143 -4.53 -44.55 7.77
C ARG A 143 -5.42 -44.45 9.01
N ALA A 144 -5.81 -43.23 9.37
CA ALA A 144 -6.51 -42.86 10.60
C ALA A 144 -5.84 -43.36 11.91
N GLY A 145 -4.52 -43.59 11.88
CA GLY A 145 -3.72 -44.13 12.99
C GLY A 145 -2.51 -43.28 13.34
N ASP A 146 -1.97 -43.47 14.54
CA ASP A 146 -0.89 -42.64 15.10
C ASP A 146 0.51 -43.12 14.67
N VAL A 147 1.37 -42.23 14.18
CA VAL A 147 2.78 -42.51 13.83
C VAL A 147 3.69 -41.67 14.73
N LEU A 148 4.50 -42.35 15.55
CA LEU A 148 5.49 -41.75 16.43
C LEU A 148 6.88 -42.33 16.15
N LEU A 149 7.81 -41.50 15.72
CA LEU A 149 9.24 -41.83 15.65
C LEU A 149 9.99 -40.87 16.59
N THR A 150 10.64 -41.37 17.65
CA THR A 150 11.29 -40.52 18.67
C THR A 150 12.67 -41.01 19.12
N GLN A 151 13.54 -40.04 19.44
CA GLN A 151 14.86 -40.20 20.05
C GLN A 151 14.86 -39.49 21.42
N PRO A 152 14.21 -40.07 22.45
CA PRO A 152 13.82 -39.33 23.64
C PRO A 152 14.99 -38.70 24.40
N VAL A 153 14.73 -37.51 24.95
CA VAL A 153 15.70 -36.61 25.61
C VAL A 153 16.56 -37.28 26.69
N GLN A 154 16.04 -38.32 27.35
CA GLN A 154 16.76 -39.13 28.35
C GLN A 154 17.68 -40.21 27.75
N SER A 155 18.11 -40.04 26.50
CA SER A 155 19.13 -40.89 25.87
C SER A 155 20.43 -40.94 26.69
N ARG A 156 21.11 -42.09 26.65
CA ARG A 156 22.38 -42.26 27.37
C ARG A 156 23.46 -41.37 26.77
N SER A 157 24.18 -40.62 27.62
CA SER A 157 25.25 -39.70 27.23
C SER A 157 26.49 -40.35 26.59
N ASP A 158 26.53 -41.69 26.49
CA ASP A 158 27.56 -42.47 25.81
C ASP A 158 27.17 -42.97 24.40
N ILE A 159 25.96 -42.66 23.92
CA ILE A 159 25.47 -42.98 22.56
C ILE A 159 25.63 -41.74 21.65
N ARG A 160 25.98 -41.92 20.37
CA ARG A 160 25.93 -40.79 19.40
C ARG A 160 24.49 -40.51 18.99
N GLN A 161 24.12 -39.23 19.06
CA GLN A 161 22.85 -38.71 18.60
C GLN A 161 22.62 -39.05 17.12
N GLY A 162 21.40 -39.47 16.78
CA GLY A 162 21.03 -39.96 15.45
C GLY A 162 20.08 -39.02 14.71
N HIS A 163 19.61 -39.47 13.55
CA HIS A 163 18.71 -38.73 12.65
C HIS A 163 17.45 -39.56 12.39
N ILE A 164 16.35 -38.93 11.98
CA ILE A 164 15.14 -39.61 11.52
C ILE A 164 15.01 -39.41 10.00
N ARG A 165 14.91 -40.51 9.24
CA ARG A 165 14.74 -40.48 7.78
C ARG A 165 13.62 -41.42 7.32
N THR A 166 12.68 -40.88 6.54
CA THR A 166 11.54 -41.58 5.94
C THR A 166 11.40 -41.20 4.45
N GLN A 167 10.58 -41.94 3.68
CA GLN A 167 10.05 -41.43 2.40
C GLN A 167 8.77 -40.64 2.66
N SER A 168 7.60 -41.26 2.51
CA SER A 168 6.29 -40.66 2.82
C SER A 168 5.72 -41.21 4.13
N ILE A 169 4.89 -40.41 4.79
CA ILE A 169 4.05 -40.86 5.93
C ILE A 169 2.59 -40.55 5.59
N ILE A 170 1.82 -41.60 5.32
CA ILE A 170 0.43 -41.56 4.88
C ILE A 170 -0.46 -42.08 6.01
N THR A 171 -1.04 -41.13 6.73
CA THR A 171 -2.03 -41.36 7.79
C THR A 171 -3.42 -40.82 7.44
N GLY A 172 -3.55 -40.09 6.32
CA GLY A 172 -4.81 -39.57 5.82
C GLY A 172 -5.84 -40.65 5.49
N THR A 173 -7.12 -40.28 5.46
CA THR A 173 -8.24 -41.22 5.28
C THR A 173 -9.31 -40.70 4.33
N HIS A 174 -9.91 -41.64 3.57
CA HIS A 174 -10.98 -41.37 2.62
C HIS A 174 -12.30 -41.97 3.11
N GLN A 175 -12.57 -41.91 4.43
CA GLN A 175 -13.70 -42.56 5.09
C GLN A 175 -14.55 -41.56 5.88
N PRO A 176 -15.88 -41.51 5.68
CA PRO A 176 -16.77 -40.64 6.44
C PRO A 176 -16.72 -40.89 7.96
N ASN A 177 -16.78 -39.83 8.75
CA ASN A 177 -16.67 -39.85 10.22
C ASN A 177 -15.35 -40.46 10.75
N GLN A 178 -14.25 -40.39 10.00
CA GLN A 178 -12.90 -40.69 10.50
C GLN A 178 -12.00 -39.46 10.37
N ASP A 179 -11.31 -39.14 11.46
CA ASP A 179 -10.26 -38.13 11.49
C ASP A 179 -8.94 -38.69 10.91
N GLY A 180 -8.02 -37.80 10.55
CA GLY A 180 -6.64 -38.13 10.21
C GLY A 180 -5.86 -38.79 11.36
N GLY A 181 -4.65 -39.23 11.07
CA GLY A 181 -3.72 -39.75 12.08
C GLY A 181 -2.90 -38.65 12.75
N LEU A 182 -2.33 -38.96 13.90
CA LEU A 182 -1.31 -38.09 14.49
C LEU A 182 0.06 -38.47 13.93
N VAL A 183 0.86 -37.53 13.45
CA VAL A 183 2.28 -37.76 13.12
C VAL A 183 3.17 -36.95 14.07
N VAL A 184 4.08 -37.63 14.77
CA VAL A 184 5.08 -37.01 15.65
C VAL A 184 6.46 -37.56 15.32
N LEU A 185 7.35 -36.69 14.82
CA LEU A 185 8.77 -36.99 14.63
C LEU A 185 9.58 -36.12 15.60
N ASP A 186 10.33 -36.75 16.51
CA ASP A 186 11.05 -36.09 17.61
C ASP A 186 12.51 -36.56 17.63
N ALA A 187 13.41 -35.75 17.04
CA ALA A 187 14.81 -36.11 16.79
C ALA A 187 15.81 -35.24 17.56
N VAL A 188 17.01 -35.77 17.75
CA VAL A 188 18.12 -34.98 18.34
C VAL A 188 18.92 -34.25 17.26
N ASN A 189 19.18 -34.90 16.12
CA ASN A 189 19.74 -34.27 14.93
C ASN A 189 18.62 -34.01 13.90
N ASP A 190 18.84 -34.34 12.63
CA ASP A 190 17.94 -33.96 11.53
C ASP A 190 16.70 -34.86 11.42
N ILE A 191 15.62 -34.27 10.90
CA ILE A 191 14.46 -34.96 10.32
C ILE A 191 14.50 -34.74 8.81
N HIS A 192 14.41 -35.82 8.04
CA HIS A 192 14.25 -35.75 6.59
C HIS A 192 13.15 -36.69 6.10
N THR A 193 12.14 -36.11 5.47
CA THR A 193 10.98 -36.78 4.88
C THR A 193 10.67 -36.14 3.52
N ASN A 194 9.83 -36.79 2.70
CA ASN A 194 9.36 -36.24 1.43
C ASN A 194 7.95 -35.65 1.60
N THR A 195 6.96 -36.50 1.87
CA THR A 195 5.55 -36.14 1.94
C THR A 195 4.95 -36.60 3.25
N LEU A 196 4.25 -35.71 3.95
CA LEU A 196 3.45 -36.05 5.12
C LEU A 196 1.97 -35.79 4.79
N ASP A 197 1.17 -36.84 4.78
CA ASP A 197 -0.27 -36.81 4.52
C ASP A 197 -1.03 -37.28 5.77
N SER A 198 -1.79 -36.38 6.36
CA SER A 198 -2.86 -36.69 7.31
C SER A 198 -4.18 -36.02 6.94
N SER A 199 -4.43 -35.91 5.63
CA SER A 199 -5.66 -35.33 5.08
C SER A 199 -6.91 -36.18 5.35
N VAL A 200 -8.08 -35.55 5.26
CA VAL A 200 -9.38 -36.25 5.15
C VAL A 200 -10.05 -35.84 3.85
N GLU A 201 -9.74 -36.56 2.77
CA GLU A 201 -10.30 -36.29 1.44
C GLU A 201 -11.45 -37.26 1.11
N LEU A 202 -12.67 -36.73 0.99
CA LEU A 202 -13.85 -37.49 0.59
C LEU A 202 -14.36 -37.04 -0.79
N THR A 203 -14.69 -37.99 -1.66
CA THR A 203 -15.50 -37.70 -2.84
C THR A 203 -16.93 -37.36 -2.41
N PHE A 204 -17.51 -36.31 -3.01
CA PHE A 204 -18.89 -35.90 -2.76
C PHE A 204 -19.89 -37.01 -3.14
N GLU A 205 -20.67 -37.46 -2.15
CA GLU A 205 -21.81 -38.36 -2.31
C GLU A 205 -23.12 -37.58 -2.06
N PRO A 206 -24.21 -37.83 -2.81
CA PRO A 206 -25.41 -36.97 -2.82
C PRO A 206 -26.35 -37.20 -1.62
N ARG A 207 -25.81 -37.51 -0.43
CA ARG A 207 -26.55 -37.76 0.81
C ARG A 207 -25.88 -37.01 1.97
N SER A 208 -26.54 -36.99 3.13
CA SER A 208 -25.92 -36.41 4.34
C SER A 208 -24.59 -37.09 4.64
N LEU A 209 -23.53 -36.27 4.72
CA LEU A 209 -22.13 -36.68 4.75
C LEU A 209 -21.38 -35.82 5.77
N ILE A 210 -20.48 -36.46 6.52
CA ILE A 210 -19.65 -35.83 7.54
C ILE A 210 -18.21 -36.30 7.32
N ALA A 211 -17.31 -35.38 6.99
CA ALA A 211 -15.88 -35.62 7.05
C ALA A 211 -15.38 -35.51 8.50
N GLY A 212 -14.34 -36.27 8.83
CA GLY A 212 -13.57 -36.01 10.04
C GLY A 212 -12.63 -34.81 9.88
N ASN A 213 -11.89 -34.54 10.93
CA ASN A 213 -10.87 -33.49 10.97
C ASN A 213 -9.56 -34.01 10.35
N GLY A 214 -8.80 -33.13 9.72
CA GLY A 214 -7.40 -33.40 9.39
C GLY A 214 -6.60 -33.72 10.65
N GLY A 215 -5.57 -34.55 10.52
CA GLY A 215 -4.74 -34.97 11.65
C GLY A 215 -3.50 -34.10 11.84
N ASP A 216 -3.02 -33.98 13.08
CA ASP A 216 -1.91 -33.09 13.45
C ASP A 216 -0.53 -33.66 13.11
N ILE A 217 0.41 -32.76 12.77
CA ILE A 217 1.79 -33.10 12.40
C ILE A 217 2.80 -32.27 13.20
N PHE A 218 3.59 -32.94 14.03
CA PHE A 218 4.63 -32.35 14.86
C PHE A 218 6.02 -32.85 14.41
N LEU A 219 6.90 -31.92 14.02
CA LEU A 219 8.30 -32.19 13.67
C LEU A 219 9.20 -31.39 14.61
N LEU A 220 9.93 -32.08 15.49
CA LEU A 220 10.77 -31.47 16.51
C LEU A 220 12.22 -31.93 16.34
N THR A 221 13.17 -30.99 16.31
CA THR A 221 14.60 -31.30 16.41
C THR A 221 15.27 -30.52 17.54
N GLN A 222 16.20 -31.16 18.25
CA GLN A 222 17.03 -30.43 19.21
C GLN A 222 18.08 -29.59 18.47
N HIS A 223 18.89 -30.20 17.60
CA HIS A 223 20.06 -29.52 17.01
C HIS A 223 20.10 -29.52 15.48
N GLY A 224 19.44 -30.48 14.82
CA GLY A 224 19.52 -30.68 13.37
C GLY A 224 18.40 -30.04 12.56
N HIS A 225 18.52 -30.14 11.24
CA HIS A 225 17.62 -29.52 10.26
C HIS A 225 16.31 -30.31 10.11
N ILE A 226 15.22 -29.62 9.75
CA ILE A 226 13.98 -30.26 9.29
C ILE A 226 13.88 -30.03 7.79
N HIS A 227 13.85 -31.10 7.00
CA HIS A 227 13.64 -31.06 5.55
C HIS A 227 12.39 -31.86 5.18
N THR A 228 11.44 -31.22 4.50
CA THR A 228 10.19 -31.82 4.02
C THR A 228 9.69 -31.15 2.74
N SER A 229 9.17 -31.92 1.78
CA SER A 229 8.68 -31.35 0.51
C SER A 229 7.23 -30.88 0.64
N ASN A 230 6.31 -31.77 1.01
CA ASN A 230 4.88 -31.44 1.12
C ASN A 230 4.32 -31.91 2.47
N ILE A 231 3.48 -31.07 3.08
CA ILE A 231 2.67 -31.42 4.27
C ILE A 231 1.20 -31.12 3.94
N ASP A 232 0.34 -32.12 4.11
CA ASP A 232 -1.11 -31.97 3.96
C ASP A 232 -1.82 -32.52 5.20
N THR A 233 -2.52 -31.64 5.91
CA THR A 233 -3.43 -31.93 7.03
C THR A 233 -4.84 -31.41 6.75
N SER A 234 -5.19 -31.20 5.48
CA SER A 234 -6.49 -30.64 5.08
C SER A 234 -7.65 -31.59 5.36
N THR A 235 -8.87 -31.07 5.32
CA THR A 235 -10.10 -31.86 5.26
C THR A 235 -10.96 -31.33 4.13
N ALA A 236 -11.27 -32.19 3.17
CA ALA A 236 -11.81 -31.79 1.88
C ALA A 236 -12.98 -32.70 1.48
N ILE A 237 -14.07 -32.09 1.02
CA ILE A 237 -15.12 -32.81 0.27
C ILE A 237 -15.11 -32.27 -1.17
N LEU A 238 -14.65 -33.11 -2.10
CA LEU A 238 -14.37 -32.73 -3.48
C LEU A 238 -15.34 -33.36 -4.48
N ALA A 239 -15.75 -32.60 -5.49
CA ALA A 239 -16.42 -33.12 -6.68
C ALA A 239 -15.47 -34.01 -7.52
N PRO A 240 -15.93 -35.14 -8.07
CA PRO A 240 -15.12 -35.95 -8.99
C PRO A 240 -14.78 -35.17 -10.27
N SER A 241 -13.56 -35.35 -10.79
CA SER A 241 -13.02 -34.58 -11.90
C SER A 241 -13.55 -35.00 -13.28
N GLU A 242 -14.09 -34.02 -14.01
CA GLU A 242 -14.43 -34.01 -15.45
C GLU A 242 -15.49 -35.00 -16.01
N GLY A 243 -16.05 -34.60 -17.16
CA GLY A 243 -16.66 -35.52 -18.13
C GLY A 243 -18.18 -35.48 -18.27
N SER A 244 -18.92 -35.18 -17.21
CA SER A 244 -20.38 -34.97 -17.26
C SER A 244 -20.88 -34.21 -16.04
N ALA A 245 -21.85 -33.32 -16.24
CA ALA A 245 -22.66 -32.80 -15.13
C ALA A 245 -23.43 -33.96 -14.51
N ILE A 246 -23.03 -34.40 -13.32
CA ILE A 246 -23.72 -35.46 -12.58
C ILE A 246 -25.07 -34.88 -12.12
N PRO A 247 -26.22 -35.45 -12.53
CA PRO A 247 -27.52 -34.97 -12.09
C PRO A 247 -27.73 -35.40 -10.63
N VAL A 248 -27.43 -34.50 -9.70
CA VAL A 248 -27.69 -34.72 -8.28
C VAL A 248 -29.16 -34.49 -8.00
N ASP A 249 -29.84 -35.54 -7.55
CA ASP A 249 -31.19 -35.44 -7.01
C ASP A 249 -31.15 -34.62 -5.71
N SER A 250 -31.54 -33.35 -5.81
CA SER A 250 -31.48 -32.40 -4.70
C SER A 250 -32.41 -32.78 -3.53
N THR A 251 -33.34 -33.73 -3.73
CA THR A 251 -34.18 -34.24 -2.65
C THR A 251 -33.39 -35.00 -1.59
N ALA A 252 -32.21 -35.52 -1.94
CA ALA A 252 -31.35 -36.30 -1.04
C ALA A 252 -30.44 -35.46 -0.12
N LEU A 253 -30.23 -34.17 -0.43
CA LEU A 253 -29.65 -33.17 0.47
C LEU A 253 -30.71 -32.25 1.11
N SER A 254 -31.93 -32.21 0.60
CA SER A 254 -33.00 -31.40 1.19
C SER A 254 -33.45 -31.97 2.54
N ASN A 255 -33.49 -31.13 3.57
CA ASN A 255 -33.59 -31.50 5.00
C ASN A 255 -32.37 -32.30 5.53
N GLY A 256 -31.23 -32.24 4.83
CA GLY A 256 -29.99 -32.93 5.19
C GLY A 256 -28.87 -32.00 5.67
N HIS A 257 -27.82 -32.62 6.22
CA HIS A 257 -26.60 -31.93 6.66
C HIS A 257 -25.38 -32.41 5.85
N LEU A 258 -24.56 -31.47 5.39
CA LEU A 258 -23.24 -31.73 4.80
C LEU A 258 -22.21 -30.98 5.65
N ILE A 259 -21.25 -31.70 6.23
CA ILE A 259 -20.29 -31.15 7.19
C ILE A 259 -18.87 -31.58 6.81
N VAL A 260 -17.99 -30.62 6.55
CA VAL A 260 -16.54 -30.83 6.56
C VAL A 260 -16.01 -30.63 7.99
N GLY A 261 -14.97 -31.36 8.39
CA GLY A 261 -14.30 -31.16 9.67
C GLY A 261 -13.44 -29.90 9.71
N ASN A 262 -12.57 -29.78 10.71
CA ASN A 262 -11.50 -28.78 10.74
C ASN A 262 -10.20 -29.36 10.14
N GLY A 263 -9.33 -28.51 9.60
CA GLY A 263 -7.97 -28.92 9.23
C GLY A 263 -7.09 -29.21 10.46
N GLY A 264 -6.11 -30.11 10.30
CA GLY A 264 -5.15 -30.47 11.34
C GLY A 264 -4.01 -29.45 11.48
N THR A 265 -3.37 -29.38 12.64
CA THR A 265 -2.29 -28.43 12.91
C THR A 265 -0.92 -28.94 12.44
N VAL A 266 -0.03 -28.01 12.07
CA VAL A 266 1.34 -28.30 11.65
C VAL A 266 2.32 -27.49 12.51
N HIS A 267 3.18 -28.17 13.25
CA HIS A 267 4.15 -27.55 14.15
C HIS A 267 5.58 -28.07 13.89
N LEU A 268 6.44 -27.18 13.40
CA LEU A 268 7.84 -27.44 13.08
C LEU A 268 8.73 -26.59 14.00
N ALA A 269 9.60 -27.23 14.79
CA ALA A 269 10.50 -26.54 15.71
C ALA A 269 11.91 -27.13 15.70
N SER A 270 12.93 -26.26 15.69
CA SER A 270 14.34 -26.62 15.90
C SER A 270 15.03 -25.65 16.86
N SER A 271 15.96 -26.06 17.73
CA SER A 271 16.70 -25.04 18.50
C SER A 271 17.79 -24.35 17.66
N THR A 272 18.54 -25.09 16.83
CA THR A 272 19.66 -24.53 16.03
C THR A 272 19.62 -24.85 14.53
N GLY A 273 18.77 -25.77 14.10
CA GLY A 273 18.67 -26.18 12.70
C GLY A 273 17.79 -25.26 11.86
N ASN A 274 18.01 -25.28 10.55
CA ASN A 274 17.10 -24.66 9.58
C ASN A 274 15.82 -25.49 9.40
N LEU A 275 14.74 -24.81 9.02
CA LEU A 275 13.55 -25.43 8.47
C LEU A 275 13.57 -25.23 6.95
N GLU A 276 13.54 -26.32 6.18
CA GLU A 276 13.47 -26.32 4.72
C GLU A 276 12.20 -27.08 4.29
N ILE A 277 11.19 -26.31 3.88
CA ILE A 277 9.80 -26.75 3.70
C ILE A 277 9.34 -26.34 2.29
N GLY A 278 8.69 -27.25 1.57
CA GLY A 278 7.94 -26.87 0.36
C GLY A 278 6.54 -26.36 0.71
N GLN A 279 5.48 -27.05 0.27
CA GLN A 279 4.11 -26.62 0.49
C GLN A 279 3.51 -27.19 1.79
N VAL A 280 2.71 -26.38 2.49
CA VAL A 280 1.94 -26.79 3.67
C VAL A 280 0.48 -26.41 3.48
N GLN A 281 -0.40 -27.40 3.50
CA GLN A 281 -1.85 -27.23 3.45
C GLN A 281 -2.48 -27.77 4.73
N THR A 282 -3.30 -26.94 5.37
CA THR A 282 -4.01 -27.25 6.61
C THR A 282 -5.48 -26.87 6.52
N SER A 283 -6.00 -26.72 5.30
CA SER A 283 -7.29 -26.09 5.03
C SER A 283 -8.50 -27.00 5.32
N ALA A 284 -9.67 -26.39 5.50
CA ALA A 284 -10.96 -27.07 5.50
C ALA A 284 -11.73 -26.63 4.25
N GLU A 285 -12.12 -27.56 3.36
CA GLU A 285 -12.61 -27.22 2.02
C GLU A 285 -13.84 -28.03 1.58
N LEU A 286 -14.80 -27.35 0.93
CA LEU A 286 -15.91 -27.97 0.21
C LEU A 286 -15.96 -27.42 -1.21
N PHE A 287 -15.69 -28.25 -2.21
CA PHE A 287 -15.63 -27.83 -3.62
C PHE A 287 -16.62 -28.58 -4.50
N VAL A 288 -17.76 -27.94 -4.79
CA VAL A 288 -18.97 -28.56 -5.40
C VAL A 288 -19.47 -27.70 -6.57
N GLN A 289 -18.61 -27.40 -7.56
CA GLN A 289 -18.96 -26.44 -8.63
C GLN A 289 -19.68 -27.06 -9.85
N ASN A 290 -19.40 -28.31 -10.22
CA ASN A 290 -19.79 -28.91 -11.51
C ASN A 290 -21.12 -29.70 -11.52
N PHE A 291 -22.02 -29.45 -10.56
CA PHE A 291 -23.26 -30.23 -10.38
C PHE A 291 -24.51 -29.45 -10.80
N VAL A 292 -25.28 -29.98 -11.75
CA VAL A 292 -26.60 -29.42 -12.10
C VAL A 292 -27.64 -30.03 -11.18
N PHE A 293 -27.99 -29.32 -10.11
CA PHE A 293 -29.06 -29.72 -9.20
C PHE A 293 -30.44 -29.57 -9.85
N THR A 294 -31.26 -30.62 -9.78
CA THR A 294 -32.71 -30.56 -10.06
C THR A 294 -33.44 -31.53 -9.14
N PRO A 295 -34.49 -31.16 -8.40
CA PRO A 295 -35.14 -29.83 -8.29
C PRO A 295 -34.38 -28.86 -7.35
N SER A 296 -35.07 -28.20 -6.41
CA SER A 296 -34.53 -27.21 -5.47
C SER A 296 -33.82 -27.86 -4.28
N LEU A 297 -32.89 -27.12 -3.65
CA LEU A 297 -32.35 -27.42 -2.32
C LEU A 297 -33.22 -26.74 -1.27
N THR A 298 -33.67 -27.47 -0.24
CA THR A 298 -34.56 -26.91 0.79
C THR A 298 -34.27 -27.47 2.18
N ASN A 299 -34.28 -26.62 3.22
CA ASN A 299 -33.95 -26.99 4.61
C ASN A 299 -32.56 -27.63 4.77
N ALA A 300 -31.60 -27.31 3.90
CA ALA A 300 -30.26 -27.89 3.96
C ALA A 300 -29.36 -27.12 4.94
N THR A 301 -28.40 -27.83 5.55
CA THR A 301 -27.33 -27.23 6.35
C THR A 301 -25.99 -27.67 5.76
N ILE A 302 -25.22 -26.73 5.23
CA ILE A 302 -23.89 -26.98 4.67
C ILE A 302 -22.86 -26.22 5.51
N ARG A 303 -21.87 -26.93 6.04
CA ARG A 303 -20.86 -26.37 6.93
C ARG A 303 -19.47 -26.87 6.57
N VAL A 304 -18.52 -25.96 6.58
CA VAL A 304 -17.08 -26.24 6.59
C VAL A 304 -16.56 -25.92 7.99
N GLY A 305 -15.58 -26.67 8.49
CA GLY A 305 -14.89 -26.35 9.74
C GLY A 305 -13.85 -25.25 9.55
N ASN A 306 -13.03 -25.04 10.58
CA ASN A 306 -11.93 -24.08 10.53
C ASN A 306 -10.70 -24.68 9.84
N GLY A 307 -9.87 -23.84 9.25
CA GLY A 307 -8.51 -24.23 8.88
C GLY A 307 -7.65 -24.50 10.12
N GLY A 308 -6.65 -25.38 9.96
CA GLY A 308 -5.64 -25.65 10.96
C GLY A 308 -4.57 -24.56 11.03
N ALA A 309 -3.77 -24.55 12.09
CA ALA A 309 -2.70 -23.57 12.28
C ALA A 309 -1.33 -24.10 11.83
N ILE A 310 -0.50 -23.23 11.26
CA ILE A 310 0.89 -23.51 10.87
C ILE A 310 1.84 -22.74 11.78
N ASN A 311 2.71 -23.45 12.50
CA ASN A 311 3.66 -22.90 13.46
C ASN A 311 5.09 -23.32 13.08
N LEU A 312 5.92 -22.38 12.66
CA LEU A 312 7.31 -22.59 12.24
C LEU A 312 8.26 -21.83 13.17
N SER A 313 9.18 -22.51 13.84
CA SER A 313 10.05 -21.88 14.85
C SER A 313 11.50 -22.38 14.85
N THR A 314 12.46 -21.47 15.04
CA THR A 314 13.84 -21.84 15.38
C THR A 314 14.60 -20.76 16.15
N HIS A 315 15.54 -21.09 17.02
CA HIS A 315 16.24 -20.05 17.80
C HIS A 315 17.45 -19.45 17.07
N GLN A 316 18.06 -20.20 16.14
CA GLN A 316 19.23 -19.73 15.37
C GLN A 316 19.21 -20.07 13.88
N GLY A 317 18.35 -20.99 13.42
CA GLY A 317 18.31 -21.41 12.03
C GLY A 317 17.49 -20.49 11.12
N ASN A 318 17.67 -20.68 9.82
CA ASN A 318 16.84 -20.04 8.80
C ASN A 318 15.51 -20.80 8.63
N ILE A 319 14.45 -20.10 8.23
CA ILE A 319 13.17 -20.71 7.85
C ILE A 319 12.93 -20.46 6.36
N ARG A 320 12.75 -21.54 5.61
CA ARG A 320 12.46 -21.54 4.18
C ARG A 320 11.17 -22.30 3.91
N GLY A 321 10.23 -21.64 3.24
CA GLY A 321 8.88 -22.16 2.97
C GLY A 321 8.35 -21.81 1.58
N GLY A 322 7.56 -22.71 1.00
CA GLY A 322 6.77 -22.46 -0.21
C GLY A 322 5.45 -21.74 0.10
N LEU A 323 4.36 -22.26 -0.43
CA LEU A 323 3.00 -21.84 -0.08
C LEU A 323 2.60 -22.38 1.30
N LEU A 324 2.14 -21.51 2.19
CA LEU A 324 1.49 -21.89 3.46
C LEU A 324 0.00 -21.49 3.38
N ASN A 325 -0.90 -22.48 3.44
CA ASN A 325 -2.35 -22.29 3.33
C ASN A 325 -3.10 -22.88 4.54
N THR A 326 -3.90 -22.05 5.20
CA THR A 326 -4.72 -22.34 6.38
C THR A 326 -6.20 -21.99 6.18
N GLY A 327 -6.67 -21.94 4.92
CA GLY A 327 -8.02 -21.48 4.59
C GLY A 327 -9.17 -22.38 5.06
N ALA A 328 -10.37 -21.80 5.17
CA ALA A 328 -11.64 -22.48 5.39
C ALA A 328 -12.64 -22.06 4.30
N ASP A 329 -12.80 -22.87 3.25
CA ASP A 329 -13.45 -22.47 2.00
C ASP A 329 -14.67 -23.34 1.63
N LEU A 330 -15.83 -22.71 1.52
CA LEU A 330 -17.07 -23.30 1.04
C LEU A 330 -17.37 -22.76 -0.37
N ARG A 331 -17.22 -23.58 -1.43
CA ARG A 331 -17.60 -23.23 -2.81
C ARG A 331 -18.69 -24.16 -3.35
N PHE A 332 -19.91 -23.67 -3.47
CA PHE A 332 -21.09 -24.47 -3.83
C PHE A 332 -21.78 -23.94 -5.08
N GLY A 333 -21.66 -24.63 -6.22
CA GLY A 333 -22.08 -24.11 -7.53
C GLY A 333 -23.39 -24.67 -8.08
N SER A 334 -23.89 -23.99 -9.12
CA SER A 334 -24.91 -24.46 -10.06
C SER A 334 -26.23 -24.95 -9.41
N VAL A 335 -26.70 -24.26 -8.38
CA VAL A 335 -28.03 -24.53 -7.76
C VAL A 335 -29.10 -23.63 -8.39
N PRO A 336 -30.25 -24.15 -8.88
CA PRO A 336 -31.27 -23.29 -9.48
C PRO A 336 -32.19 -22.65 -8.45
N ASN A 337 -32.47 -23.32 -7.34
CA ASN A 337 -33.43 -22.86 -6.33
C ASN A 337 -32.97 -23.27 -4.94
N VAL A 338 -32.84 -22.31 -4.01
CA VAL A 338 -32.40 -22.49 -2.62
C VAL A 338 -33.45 -21.89 -1.68
N ALA A 339 -33.89 -22.67 -0.68
CA ALA A 339 -34.91 -22.22 0.28
C ALA A 339 -34.61 -22.69 1.72
N HIS A 340 -34.82 -21.82 2.71
CA HIS A 340 -34.71 -22.16 4.14
C HIS A 340 -33.40 -22.87 4.53
N SER A 341 -32.30 -22.56 3.84
CA SER A 341 -31.04 -23.32 3.94
C SER A 341 -29.91 -22.45 4.50
N THR A 342 -28.95 -23.09 5.16
CA THR A 342 -27.83 -22.41 5.82
C THR A 342 -26.50 -22.93 5.28
N PHE A 343 -25.59 -22.01 4.97
CA PHE A 343 -24.26 -22.27 4.44
C PHE A 343 -23.25 -21.51 5.29
N SER A 344 -22.27 -22.22 5.85
CA SER A 344 -21.25 -21.63 6.73
C SER A 344 -19.86 -22.13 6.36
N GLY A 345 -18.96 -21.22 5.95
CA GLY A 345 -17.53 -21.42 6.13
C GLY A 345 -17.19 -21.45 7.64
N GLY A 346 -15.99 -21.94 7.96
CA GLY A 346 -15.36 -21.72 9.26
C GLY A 346 -14.41 -20.52 9.22
N ASN A 347 -13.54 -20.42 10.22
CA ASN A 347 -12.46 -19.43 10.26
C ASN A 347 -11.21 -19.95 9.55
N GLY A 348 -10.41 -19.05 8.96
CA GLY A 348 -9.02 -19.36 8.59
C GLY A 348 -8.17 -19.64 9.86
N GLY A 349 -7.15 -20.49 9.72
CA GLY A 349 -6.22 -20.81 10.80
C GLY A 349 -4.99 -19.91 10.82
N ASP A 350 -4.33 -19.76 11.96
CA ASP A 350 -3.20 -18.84 12.10
C ASP A 350 -1.91 -19.36 11.45
N ILE A 351 -1.11 -18.45 10.90
CA ILE A 351 0.25 -18.71 10.40
C ILE A 351 1.23 -17.94 11.29
N ALA A 352 2.09 -18.67 12.01
CA ALA A 352 3.11 -18.11 12.89
C ALA A 352 4.51 -18.58 12.49
N VAL A 353 5.41 -17.63 12.24
CA VAL A 353 6.81 -17.86 11.84
C VAL A 353 7.76 -17.05 12.72
N GLN A 354 8.64 -17.73 13.47
CA GLN A 354 9.55 -17.08 14.42
C GLN A 354 10.99 -17.57 14.28
N THR A 355 11.97 -16.65 14.16
CA THR A 355 13.39 -17.01 14.35
C THR A 355 14.22 -16.01 15.16
N GLY A 356 15.00 -16.53 16.13
CA GLY A 356 15.79 -15.68 17.03
C GLY A 356 17.04 -15.06 16.40
N ALA A 357 17.51 -15.55 15.25
CA ALA A 357 18.72 -15.02 14.60
C ALA A 357 18.86 -15.34 13.10
N GLY A 358 18.07 -16.26 12.56
CA GLY A 358 18.21 -16.69 11.17
C GLY A 358 17.35 -15.89 10.21
N LEU A 359 17.52 -16.19 8.93
CA LEU A 359 16.80 -15.59 7.82
C LEU A 359 15.41 -16.23 7.63
N VAL A 360 14.38 -15.43 7.37
CA VAL A 360 13.07 -15.91 6.90
C VAL A 360 12.94 -15.66 5.39
N GLU A 361 12.69 -16.71 4.60
CA GLU A 361 12.41 -16.66 3.16
C GLU A 361 11.17 -17.50 2.86
N LEU A 362 10.03 -16.86 2.52
CA LEU A 362 8.73 -17.53 2.34
C LEU A 362 8.08 -17.16 1.00
N GLY A 363 7.32 -18.11 0.44
CA GLY A 363 6.36 -17.86 -0.64
C GLY A 363 5.07 -17.19 -0.13
N ASN A 364 3.97 -17.41 -0.85
CA ASN A 364 2.67 -16.83 -0.50
C ASN A 364 2.11 -17.41 0.81
N LEU A 365 1.44 -16.55 1.59
CA LEU A 365 0.81 -16.89 2.86
C LEU A 365 -0.69 -16.60 2.78
N GLN A 366 -1.52 -17.61 3.06
CA GLN A 366 -2.96 -17.55 2.85
C GLN A 366 -3.72 -18.08 4.07
N SER A 367 -4.41 -17.18 4.79
CA SER A 367 -5.32 -17.52 5.88
C SER A 367 -6.68 -16.86 5.67
N PHE A 368 -7.60 -17.56 5.02
CA PHE A 368 -8.86 -16.98 4.59
C PHE A 368 -10.08 -17.82 4.97
N ALA A 369 -11.19 -17.17 5.29
CA ALA A 369 -12.51 -17.76 5.39
C ALA A 369 -13.31 -17.42 4.13
N GLY A 370 -13.65 -18.44 3.34
CA GLY A 370 -14.42 -18.31 2.10
C GLY A 370 -15.79 -18.97 2.21
N ALA A 371 -16.82 -18.29 1.72
CA ALA A 371 -18.15 -18.88 1.54
C ALA A 371 -18.83 -18.33 0.29
N SER A 372 -18.87 -19.11 -0.79
CA SER A 372 -19.44 -18.73 -2.08
C SER A 372 -20.54 -19.69 -2.55
N ILE A 373 -21.65 -19.15 -3.06
CA ILE A 373 -22.69 -19.91 -3.77
C ILE A 373 -22.98 -19.29 -5.13
N THR A 374 -22.81 -20.09 -6.19
CA THR A 374 -23.16 -19.71 -7.56
C THR A 374 -24.52 -20.31 -7.93
N GLY A 375 -25.48 -19.45 -8.29
CA GLY A 375 -26.75 -19.84 -8.89
C GLY A 375 -26.57 -20.35 -10.32
N ASN A 376 -27.53 -21.11 -10.85
CA ASN A 376 -27.52 -21.41 -12.29
C ASN A 376 -27.76 -20.14 -13.11
N PHE A 377 -27.03 -19.99 -14.23
CA PHE A 377 -27.18 -18.91 -15.24
C PHE A 377 -28.52 -18.96 -16.03
N ARG A 378 -29.64 -19.29 -15.39
CA ARG A 378 -30.99 -19.25 -15.97
C ARG A 378 -31.75 -18.07 -15.40
N GLU A 379 -32.75 -17.60 -16.15
CA GLU A 379 -33.60 -16.46 -15.78
C GLU A 379 -34.42 -16.71 -14.50
N ASP A 380 -34.55 -17.97 -14.03
CA ASP A 380 -35.39 -18.40 -12.91
C ASP A 380 -34.62 -18.78 -11.62
N SER A 381 -33.36 -18.36 -11.46
CA SER A 381 -32.53 -18.76 -10.32
C SER A 381 -32.85 -17.99 -9.02
N ARG A 382 -33.33 -18.70 -7.99
CA ARG A 382 -33.87 -18.09 -6.76
C ARG A 382 -33.25 -18.57 -5.46
N ILE A 383 -32.95 -17.64 -4.56
CA ILE A 383 -32.61 -17.90 -3.15
C ILE A 383 -33.66 -17.28 -2.22
N SER A 384 -34.04 -17.98 -1.14
CA SER A 384 -35.03 -17.45 -0.18
C SER A 384 -34.89 -17.96 1.25
N HIS A 385 -35.14 -17.11 2.25
CA HIS A 385 -35.10 -17.44 3.68
C HIS A 385 -33.81 -18.17 4.10
N SER A 386 -32.68 -17.83 3.47
CA SER A 386 -31.43 -18.59 3.55
C SER A 386 -30.26 -17.69 3.92
N SER A 387 -29.25 -18.24 4.58
CA SER A 387 -28.04 -17.51 4.99
C SER A 387 -26.77 -18.14 4.41
N LEU A 388 -25.87 -17.27 3.94
CA LEU A 388 -24.49 -17.59 3.60
C LEU A 388 -23.59 -16.82 4.57
N THR A 389 -22.65 -17.52 5.20
CA THR A 389 -21.75 -16.95 6.21
C THR A 389 -20.32 -17.45 6.00
N ALA A 390 -19.34 -16.55 5.94
CA ALA A 390 -17.93 -16.87 6.12
C ALA A 390 -17.52 -16.58 7.58
N GLY A 391 -16.57 -17.32 8.12
CA GLY A 391 -15.94 -17.00 9.41
C GLY A 391 -14.93 -15.86 9.30
N ASN A 392 -14.05 -15.72 10.29
CA ASN A 392 -12.98 -14.73 10.27
C ASN A 392 -11.74 -15.24 9.51
N GLY A 393 -10.97 -14.33 8.90
CA GLY A 393 -9.59 -14.62 8.49
C GLY A 393 -8.70 -14.88 9.71
N GLY A 394 -7.67 -15.71 9.57
CA GLY A 394 -6.70 -16.00 10.63
C GLY A 394 -5.49 -15.07 10.58
N VAL A 395 -4.74 -14.99 11.67
CA VAL A 395 -3.61 -14.05 11.81
C VAL A 395 -2.38 -14.58 11.08
N ILE A 396 -1.66 -13.70 10.37
CA ILE A 396 -0.36 -14.00 9.77
C ILE A 396 0.71 -13.21 10.54
N SER A 397 1.61 -13.93 11.22
CA SER A 397 2.66 -13.32 12.06
C SER A 397 4.05 -13.82 11.69
N ILE A 398 4.97 -12.87 11.48
CA ILE A 398 6.39 -13.13 11.21
C ILE A 398 7.22 -12.32 12.21
N SER A 399 8.11 -12.99 12.96
CA SER A 399 8.93 -12.35 13.99
C SER A 399 10.39 -12.81 13.93
N THR A 400 11.31 -11.84 13.96
CA THR A 400 12.76 -12.08 13.95
C THR A 400 13.46 -11.23 15.01
N ASP A 401 14.10 -11.82 16.02
CA ASP A 401 14.71 -11.00 17.11
C ASP A 401 15.89 -10.17 16.58
N ARG A 402 16.73 -10.78 15.72
CA ARG A 402 18.03 -10.29 15.21
C ARG A 402 18.38 -10.79 13.80
N GLY A 403 17.48 -11.52 13.16
CA GLY A 403 17.66 -12.02 11.80
C GLY A 403 16.95 -11.12 10.80
N ASP A 404 17.43 -11.09 9.55
CA ASP A 404 16.72 -10.40 8.48
C ASP A 404 15.47 -11.20 8.05
N ALA A 405 14.43 -10.49 7.60
CA ALA A 405 13.24 -11.06 6.99
C ALA A 405 13.24 -10.72 5.49
N HIS A 406 13.23 -11.73 4.61
CA HIS A 406 13.30 -11.56 3.16
C HIS A 406 11.97 -12.00 2.52
N LEU A 407 11.11 -11.04 2.21
CA LEU A 407 9.78 -11.28 1.64
C LEU A 407 9.83 -11.04 0.13
N ARG A 408 10.09 -12.11 -0.64
CA ARG A 408 10.44 -12.01 -2.06
C ARG A 408 9.34 -12.61 -2.93
N SER A 409 8.62 -11.73 -3.64
CA SER A 409 7.47 -12.11 -4.49
C SER A 409 6.36 -12.86 -3.73
N SER A 410 6.17 -12.51 -2.45
CA SER A 410 5.20 -13.12 -1.56
C SER A 410 3.90 -12.30 -1.53
N ASP A 411 2.75 -12.89 -1.87
CA ASP A 411 1.44 -12.31 -1.56
C ASP A 411 0.95 -12.82 -0.19
N PHE A 412 0.58 -11.89 0.70
CA PHE A 412 0.02 -12.16 2.02
C PHE A 412 -1.47 -11.83 2.01
N LEU A 413 -2.31 -12.84 2.19
CA LEU A 413 -3.76 -12.73 2.20
C LEU A 413 -4.33 -13.24 3.54
N SER A 414 -4.87 -12.33 4.34
CA SER A 414 -5.81 -12.70 5.40
C SER A 414 -7.18 -12.11 5.11
N ALA A 415 -8.22 -12.94 5.02
CA ALA A 415 -9.50 -12.48 4.47
C ALA A 415 -10.71 -13.23 5.02
N SER A 416 -11.83 -12.52 5.16
CA SER A 416 -13.17 -13.08 5.13
C SER A 416 -13.87 -12.67 3.84
N LEU A 417 -14.46 -13.63 3.12
CA LEU A 417 -15.16 -13.42 1.86
C LEU A 417 -16.44 -14.25 1.79
N ALA A 418 -17.60 -13.58 1.78
CA ALA A 418 -18.91 -14.19 1.55
C ALA A 418 -19.51 -13.68 0.22
N GLN A 419 -19.88 -14.59 -0.69
CA GLN A 419 -20.20 -14.22 -2.08
C GLN A 419 -21.41 -15.00 -2.65
N LEU A 420 -22.40 -14.29 -3.17
CA LEU A 420 -23.48 -14.85 -3.98
C LEU A 420 -23.34 -14.42 -5.44
N GLU A 421 -23.54 -15.35 -6.36
CA GLU A 421 -23.39 -15.12 -7.80
C GLU A 421 -24.58 -15.67 -8.60
N SER A 422 -24.90 -15.06 -9.74
CA SER A 422 -25.80 -15.62 -10.76
C SER A 422 -27.22 -16.01 -10.29
N PHE A 423 -27.73 -15.31 -9.26
CA PHE A 423 -29.14 -15.38 -8.84
C PHE A 423 -29.97 -14.24 -9.46
N THR A 424 -31.16 -14.57 -9.96
CA THR A 424 -32.12 -13.60 -10.51
C THR A 424 -33.22 -13.20 -9.52
N THR A 425 -33.42 -13.95 -8.43
CA THR A 425 -34.39 -13.59 -7.39
C THR A 425 -33.87 -13.90 -5.98
N ILE A 426 -33.96 -12.93 -5.08
CA ILE A 426 -33.67 -13.08 -3.63
C ILE A 426 -34.97 -12.82 -2.86
N VAL A 427 -35.21 -13.49 -1.73
CA VAL A 427 -36.26 -13.13 -0.75
C VAL A 427 -35.81 -13.45 0.68
N ASN A 428 -35.62 -12.43 1.52
CA ASN A 428 -35.36 -12.57 2.96
C ASN A 428 -34.11 -13.43 3.25
N SER A 429 -33.00 -13.12 2.57
CA SER A 429 -31.74 -13.88 2.67
C SER A 429 -30.59 -12.97 3.11
N ALA A 430 -29.55 -13.57 3.69
CA ALA A 430 -28.37 -12.85 4.20
C ALA A 430 -27.06 -13.40 3.64
N VAL A 431 -26.09 -12.50 3.41
CA VAL A 431 -24.68 -12.79 3.10
C VAL A 431 -23.84 -12.08 4.15
N ILE A 432 -23.03 -12.83 4.89
CA ILE A 432 -22.32 -12.35 6.07
C ILE A 432 -20.85 -12.78 5.98
N ALA A 433 -19.92 -11.82 6.05
CA ALA A 433 -18.51 -12.08 6.25
C ALA A 433 -18.14 -11.75 7.70
N GLY A 434 -17.20 -12.51 8.26
CA GLY A 434 -16.55 -12.19 9.53
C GLY A 434 -15.48 -11.10 9.36
N ASP A 435 -14.62 -10.95 10.36
CA ASP A 435 -13.50 -10.00 10.30
C ASP A 435 -12.36 -10.52 9.41
N GLY A 436 -11.58 -9.61 8.81
CA GLY A 436 -10.27 -9.93 8.27
C GLY A 436 -9.26 -10.16 9.40
N GLY A 437 -8.33 -11.09 9.24
CA GLY A 437 -7.27 -11.32 10.22
C GLY A 437 -6.12 -10.32 10.04
N ASP A 438 -5.39 -10.07 11.13
CA ASP A 438 -4.25 -9.15 11.15
C ASP A 438 -3.02 -9.75 10.46
N VAL A 439 -2.16 -8.88 9.91
CA VAL A 439 -0.83 -9.21 9.40
C VAL A 439 0.23 -8.44 10.20
N THR A 440 1.10 -9.15 10.92
CA THR A 440 2.14 -8.56 11.77
C THR A 440 3.53 -9.03 11.36
N ILE A 441 4.45 -8.10 11.09
CA ILE A 441 5.84 -8.38 10.71
C ILE A 441 6.78 -7.60 11.63
N SER A 442 7.61 -8.30 12.42
CA SER A 442 8.47 -7.66 13.42
C SER A 442 9.95 -8.09 13.27
N SER A 443 10.84 -7.11 13.13
CA SER A 443 12.30 -7.31 13.08
C SER A 443 13.05 -6.21 13.87
N PRO A 444 12.91 -6.13 15.21
CA PRO A 444 13.41 -5.01 16.02
C PRO A 444 14.94 -4.87 16.10
N GLN A 445 15.72 -5.84 15.61
CA GLN A 445 17.19 -5.72 15.48
C GLN A 445 17.73 -6.31 14.15
N GLY A 446 16.83 -6.61 13.21
CA GLY A 446 17.15 -7.07 11.85
C GLY A 446 16.51 -6.16 10.81
N ARG A 447 16.61 -6.56 9.54
CA ARG A 447 16.15 -5.79 8.38
C ARG A 447 15.15 -6.56 7.51
N LEU A 448 14.23 -5.83 6.89
CA LEU A 448 13.20 -6.37 6.00
C LEU A 448 13.59 -6.18 4.51
N GLU A 449 14.24 -7.15 3.86
CA GLU A 449 14.31 -7.17 2.39
C GLU A 449 12.99 -7.67 1.78
N ALA A 450 11.97 -6.84 1.87
CA ALA A 450 10.74 -7.01 1.12
C ALA A 450 10.96 -6.59 -0.35
N LEU A 451 10.94 -7.54 -1.29
CA LEU A 451 10.95 -7.24 -2.72
C LEU A 451 9.51 -7.06 -3.21
N ARG A 452 8.90 -5.94 -2.81
CA ARG A 452 7.55 -5.50 -3.22
C ARG A 452 6.45 -6.57 -3.05
N PRO A 453 6.29 -7.17 -1.86
CA PRO A 453 5.15 -8.04 -1.55
C PRO A 453 3.83 -7.26 -1.57
N THR A 454 2.73 -7.99 -1.77
CA THR A 454 1.36 -7.49 -1.68
C THR A 454 0.75 -7.93 -0.35
N ILE A 455 0.15 -7.02 0.43
CA ILE A 455 -0.50 -7.36 1.70
C ILE A 455 -1.97 -6.98 1.64
N ARG A 456 -2.85 -7.94 1.93
CA ARG A 456 -4.30 -7.81 1.76
C ARG A 456 -5.03 -8.38 2.97
N THR A 457 -5.63 -7.48 3.77
CA THR A 457 -6.45 -7.77 4.94
C THR A 457 -7.89 -7.36 4.69
N TYR A 458 -8.80 -8.34 4.56
CA TYR A 458 -10.12 -8.12 3.95
C TYR A 458 -11.29 -8.67 4.78
N ALA A 459 -12.40 -7.95 4.80
CA ALA A 459 -13.72 -8.44 5.20
C ALA A 459 -14.75 -8.03 4.14
N ILE A 460 -15.17 -8.96 3.27
CA ILE A 460 -15.96 -8.66 2.07
C ILE A 460 -17.23 -9.52 1.98
N SER A 461 -18.39 -8.86 1.90
CA SER A 461 -19.67 -9.47 1.50
C SER A 461 -20.10 -8.98 0.12
N ARG A 462 -20.38 -9.89 -0.82
CA ARG A 462 -20.70 -9.57 -2.22
C ARG A 462 -21.94 -10.28 -2.76
N PHE A 463 -22.71 -9.57 -3.58
CA PHE A 463 -23.76 -10.11 -4.43
C PHE A 463 -23.54 -9.71 -5.90
N PHE A 464 -23.53 -10.68 -6.81
CA PHE A 464 -23.56 -10.49 -8.26
C PHE A 464 -24.82 -11.13 -8.84
N GLY A 465 -25.70 -10.36 -9.49
CA GLY A 465 -26.94 -10.91 -10.05
C GLY A 465 -27.91 -9.88 -10.62
N ALA A 466 -29.20 -10.23 -10.66
CA ALA A 466 -30.25 -9.31 -11.12
C ALA A 466 -30.79 -8.42 -9.98
N PRO A 467 -31.31 -7.20 -10.27
CA PRO A 467 -31.86 -6.30 -9.26
C PRO A 467 -32.94 -6.94 -8.39
N VAL A 468 -32.90 -6.64 -7.10
CA VAL A 468 -33.77 -7.23 -6.08
C VAL A 468 -35.22 -6.72 -6.25
N GLU A 469 -36.19 -7.63 -6.34
CA GLU A 469 -37.60 -7.28 -6.55
C GLU A 469 -38.17 -6.41 -5.40
N SER A 470 -39.19 -5.60 -5.71
CA SER A 470 -39.74 -4.55 -4.84
C SER A 470 -40.50 -5.03 -3.58
N ASN A 471 -40.39 -6.32 -3.21
CA ASN A 471 -40.87 -6.88 -1.94
C ASN A 471 -39.82 -7.82 -1.29
N SER A 472 -38.57 -7.75 -1.73
CA SER A 472 -37.51 -8.68 -1.36
C SER A 472 -36.45 -8.04 -0.50
N GLN A 473 -36.07 -8.70 0.59
CA GLN A 473 -34.97 -8.27 1.45
C GLN A 473 -33.70 -9.08 1.17
N LEU A 474 -32.59 -8.37 0.98
CA LEU A 474 -31.22 -8.89 1.03
C LEU A 474 -30.52 -8.14 2.16
N ALA A 475 -29.91 -8.88 3.09
CA ALA A 475 -28.97 -8.33 4.05
C ALA A 475 -27.54 -8.68 3.61
N LEU A 476 -26.69 -7.67 3.48
CA LEU A 476 -25.24 -7.83 3.38
C LEU A 476 -24.62 -7.35 4.70
N ALA A 477 -23.75 -8.13 5.31
CA ALA A 477 -23.02 -7.73 6.51
C ALA A 477 -21.55 -8.15 6.39
N THR A 478 -20.62 -7.37 6.93
CA THR A 478 -19.21 -7.75 7.02
C THR A 478 -18.58 -7.22 8.30
N GLY A 479 -17.59 -7.95 8.82
CA GLY A 479 -16.79 -7.52 9.97
C GLY A 479 -15.82 -6.40 9.64
N ASN A 480 -14.84 -6.20 10.52
CA ASN A 480 -13.79 -5.20 10.34
C ASN A 480 -12.72 -5.69 9.35
N GLY A 481 -12.07 -4.75 8.65
CA GLY A 481 -10.82 -5.04 7.95
C GLY A 481 -9.70 -5.36 8.94
N GLY A 482 -8.90 -6.39 8.66
CA GLY A 482 -7.73 -6.72 9.49
C GLY A 482 -6.65 -5.65 9.41
N ASN A 483 -5.84 -5.50 10.45
CA ASN A 483 -4.78 -4.49 10.52
C ASN A 483 -3.48 -5.01 9.88
N VAL A 484 -2.62 -4.09 9.45
CA VAL A 484 -1.28 -4.40 8.97
C VAL A 484 -0.27 -3.63 9.82
N GLU A 485 0.54 -4.34 10.61
CA GLU A 485 1.60 -3.75 11.43
C GLU A 485 2.97 -4.29 11.02
N ILE A 486 3.89 -3.40 10.66
CA ILE A 486 5.27 -3.74 10.29
C ILE A 486 6.25 -2.87 11.09
N THR A 487 7.07 -3.49 11.91
CA THR A 487 8.07 -2.79 12.75
C THR A 487 9.46 -3.36 12.51
N VAL A 488 10.38 -2.53 12.01
CA VAL A 488 11.79 -2.89 11.76
C VAL A 488 12.74 -1.96 12.50
N GLY A 489 13.78 -2.53 13.09
CA GLY A 489 14.79 -1.78 13.84
C GLY A 489 15.88 -1.21 12.93
N GLU A 490 16.40 -2.02 12.00
CA GLU A 490 17.53 -1.67 11.14
C GLU A 490 17.13 -1.79 9.66
N GLY A 491 17.52 -0.83 8.83
CA GLY A 491 17.20 -0.85 7.40
C GLY A 491 15.71 -0.67 7.05
N ASP A 492 15.41 -0.78 5.76
CA ASP A 492 14.21 -0.19 5.14
C ASP A 492 12.98 -1.11 5.15
N ILE A 493 11.80 -0.50 4.99
CA ILE A 493 10.55 -1.16 4.58
C ILE A 493 10.29 -0.86 3.10
N ALA A 494 10.02 -1.88 2.29
CA ALA A 494 9.75 -1.74 0.85
C ALA A 494 8.58 -2.63 0.38
N LEU A 495 7.41 -2.05 0.15
CA LEU A 495 6.17 -2.78 -0.18
C LEU A 495 5.60 -2.33 -1.53
N ASN A 496 4.75 -3.17 -2.13
CA ASN A 496 3.94 -2.78 -3.29
C ASN A 496 2.65 -2.10 -2.81
N GLU A 497 1.58 -2.89 -2.70
CA GLU A 497 0.23 -2.49 -2.34
C GLU A 497 -0.12 -3.10 -0.97
N VAL A 498 -0.64 -2.27 -0.07
CA VAL A 498 -1.19 -2.69 1.23
C VAL A 498 -2.65 -2.24 1.33
N ASN A 499 -3.56 -3.21 1.43
CA ASN A 499 -5.00 -2.97 1.47
C ASN A 499 -5.61 -3.53 2.76
N ALA A 500 -6.32 -2.68 3.52
CA ALA A 500 -7.02 -3.03 4.76
C ALA A 500 -8.50 -2.60 4.69
N ILE A 501 -9.40 -3.50 4.28
CA ILE A 501 -10.72 -3.13 3.73
C ILE A 501 -11.89 -3.90 4.37
N ALA A 502 -12.94 -3.19 4.77
CA ALA A 502 -14.29 -3.70 5.05
C ALA A 502 -15.26 -3.30 3.92
N LEU A 503 -16.05 -4.24 3.37
CA LEU A 503 -16.80 -4.01 2.13
C LEU A 503 -18.10 -4.82 2.05
N ALA A 504 -19.24 -4.17 1.77
CA ALA A 504 -20.52 -4.82 1.50
C ALA A 504 -21.11 -4.32 0.17
N GLU A 505 -21.05 -5.15 -0.87
CA GLU A 505 -21.28 -4.77 -2.28
C GLU A 505 -22.38 -5.57 -2.98
N ALA A 506 -23.14 -4.91 -3.86
CA ALA A 506 -24.11 -5.55 -4.75
C ALA A 506 -23.97 -4.99 -6.17
N LEU A 507 -23.77 -5.87 -7.15
CA LEU A 507 -23.21 -5.56 -8.47
C LEU A 507 -24.13 -6.18 -9.57
N PHE A 508 -24.55 -5.38 -10.55
CA PHE A 508 -25.68 -5.70 -11.45
C PHE A 508 -25.39 -5.39 -12.94
N ASN A 509 -24.70 -6.33 -13.61
CA ASN A 509 -24.20 -6.31 -15.00
C ASN A 509 -22.76 -5.78 -15.18
N GLU A 510 -22.04 -6.53 -16.02
CA GLU A 510 -20.64 -6.38 -16.49
C GLU A 510 -19.53 -6.30 -15.43
N GLU A 511 -18.32 -6.54 -15.92
CA GLU A 511 -17.14 -7.01 -15.18
C GLU A 511 -16.35 -5.83 -14.60
N VAL A 512 -16.90 -5.20 -13.56
CA VAL A 512 -16.20 -4.12 -12.83
C VAL A 512 -14.98 -4.69 -12.12
N ALA A 513 -13.82 -4.04 -12.35
CA ALA A 513 -12.58 -4.41 -11.69
C ALA A 513 -12.74 -4.27 -10.16
N PRO A 514 -12.36 -5.29 -9.37
CA PRO A 514 -12.43 -5.18 -7.92
C PRO A 514 -11.55 -4.01 -7.45
N PHE A 515 -12.09 -3.20 -6.54
CA PHE A 515 -11.47 -1.98 -5.99
C PHE A 515 -11.39 -0.77 -6.95
N ASP A 516 -12.16 -0.75 -8.04
CA ASP A 516 -12.53 0.51 -8.70
C ASP A 516 -13.56 1.26 -7.84
N PHE A 517 -13.09 2.14 -6.96
CA PHE A 517 -13.94 3.02 -6.15
C PHE A 517 -14.60 4.14 -6.96
N SER A 518 -14.12 4.39 -8.18
CA SER A 518 -14.59 5.46 -9.06
C SER A 518 -15.75 5.06 -9.99
N SER A 519 -16.13 3.79 -10.05
CA SER A 519 -17.29 3.34 -10.83
C SER A 519 -18.35 2.58 -10.02
N LEU A 520 -19.50 2.40 -10.68
CA LEU A 520 -20.64 1.56 -10.30
C LEU A 520 -21.64 2.08 -9.24
N PHE A 521 -22.49 3.02 -9.65
CA PHE A 521 -23.84 3.14 -9.10
C PHE A 521 -24.78 2.15 -9.81
N LEU A 522 -25.31 1.16 -9.08
CA LEU A 522 -26.35 0.26 -9.59
C LEU A 522 -27.46 0.04 -8.57
N THR A 523 -28.69 0.00 -9.08
CA THR A 523 -29.92 0.05 -8.27
C THR A 523 -30.20 -1.27 -7.56
N LEU A 524 -29.88 -1.33 -6.27
CA LEU A 524 -30.69 -2.09 -5.33
C LEU A 524 -32.03 -1.39 -5.09
N SER A 525 -33.01 -2.14 -4.60
CA SER A 525 -34.26 -1.60 -4.06
C SER A 525 -34.07 -1.15 -2.60
N GLU A 526 -34.89 -0.18 -2.17
CA GLU A 526 -34.94 0.36 -0.79
C GLU A 526 -35.20 -0.69 0.31
N SER A 527 -35.51 -1.95 -0.08
CA SER A 527 -35.80 -3.08 0.80
C SER A 527 -34.57 -3.93 1.19
N SER A 528 -33.39 -3.60 0.68
CA SER A 528 -32.11 -4.23 1.05
C SER A 528 -31.33 -3.37 2.06
N GLN A 529 -30.45 -4.00 2.84
CA GLN A 529 -29.58 -3.31 3.82
C GLN A 529 -28.16 -3.88 3.72
N ALA A 530 -27.16 -3.00 3.76
CA ALA A 530 -25.75 -3.34 3.82
C ALA A 530 -25.09 -2.72 5.07
N GLU A 531 -24.43 -3.53 5.88
CA GLU A 531 -23.70 -3.10 7.09
C GLU A 531 -22.22 -3.49 6.97
N THR A 532 -21.29 -2.58 7.33
CA THR A 532 -19.85 -2.89 7.41
C THR A 532 -19.24 -2.50 8.75
N GLY A 533 -18.22 -3.25 9.16
CA GLY A 533 -17.28 -2.85 10.21
C GLY A 533 -16.32 -1.74 9.76
N ASP A 534 -15.39 -1.37 10.62
CA ASP A 534 -14.36 -0.37 10.34
C ASP A 534 -13.28 -0.92 9.38
N GLY A 535 -12.64 -0.03 8.61
CA GLY A 535 -11.45 -0.35 7.82
C GLY A 535 -10.24 -0.60 8.73
N GLY A 536 -9.34 -1.50 8.32
CA GLY A 536 -8.17 -1.87 9.13
C GLY A 536 -7.09 -0.80 9.13
N THR A 537 -6.34 -0.67 10.22
CA THR A 537 -5.24 0.30 10.33
C THR A 537 -3.98 -0.23 9.64
N ILE A 538 -3.25 0.65 8.95
CA ILE A 538 -1.93 0.35 8.37
C ILE A 538 -0.87 1.12 9.17
N HIS A 539 -0.02 0.40 9.91
CA HIS A 539 1.06 0.97 10.72
C HIS A 539 2.43 0.43 10.27
N LEU A 540 3.27 1.29 9.68
CA LEU A 540 4.63 0.94 9.26
C LEU A 540 5.65 1.78 10.04
N GLN A 541 6.55 1.12 10.77
CA GLN A 541 7.60 1.74 11.60
C GLN A 541 8.98 1.21 11.24
N ALA A 542 9.90 2.10 10.87
CA ALA A 542 11.31 1.80 10.60
C ALA A 542 12.22 2.68 11.46
N ASP A 543 12.71 2.17 12.60
CA ASP A 543 13.37 2.96 13.66
C ASP A 543 14.62 3.72 13.17
N ARG A 544 15.31 3.21 12.14
CA ARG A 544 16.55 3.79 11.58
C ARG A 544 16.59 3.76 10.04
N GLY A 545 15.55 3.24 9.40
CA GLY A 545 15.47 3.01 7.96
C GLY A 545 14.44 3.86 7.26
N ASN A 546 14.40 3.74 5.95
CA ASN A 546 13.44 4.42 5.08
C ASN A 546 12.16 3.58 4.91
N ILE A 547 11.06 4.23 4.51
CA ILE A 547 9.82 3.56 4.11
C ILE A 547 9.54 3.89 2.63
N TYR A 548 9.35 2.83 1.84
CA TYR A 548 9.02 2.86 0.42
C TYR A 548 7.77 2.02 0.14
N THR A 549 6.72 2.62 -0.44
CA THR A 549 5.44 1.93 -0.72
C THR A 549 4.86 2.39 -2.06
N ASP A 550 4.28 1.50 -2.88
CA ASP A 550 3.67 1.90 -4.17
C ASP A 550 2.19 2.32 -4.03
N ALA A 551 1.42 1.69 -3.13
CA ALA A 551 0.04 2.10 -2.79
C ALA A 551 -0.38 1.64 -1.38
N LEU A 552 -1.14 2.48 -0.66
CA LEU A 552 -1.73 2.14 0.65
C LEU A 552 -3.22 2.51 0.65
N LEU A 553 -4.08 1.61 1.15
CA LEU A 553 -5.53 1.80 1.14
C LEU A 553 -6.17 1.24 2.43
N SER A 554 -6.85 2.10 3.18
CA SER A 554 -7.80 1.68 4.22
C SER A 554 -9.19 2.18 3.90
N ALA A 555 -10.19 1.30 3.92
CA ALA A 555 -11.53 1.63 3.47
C ALA A 555 -12.62 0.87 4.21
N SER A 556 -13.76 1.54 4.41
CA SER A 556 -15.04 0.90 4.71
C SER A 556 -16.14 1.41 3.78
N ARG A 557 -16.93 0.51 3.17
CA ARG A 557 -17.99 0.90 2.21
C ARG A 557 -19.15 -0.09 2.18
N ALA A 558 -20.37 0.42 2.38
CA ALA A 558 -21.64 -0.29 2.19
C ALA A 558 -22.33 0.19 0.90
N ALA A 559 -22.94 -0.72 0.12
CA ALA A 559 -23.67 -0.32 -1.09
C ALA A 559 -24.93 0.51 -0.75
N PHE A 560 -25.75 0.04 0.19
CA PHE A 560 -27.00 0.67 0.62
C PHE A 560 -27.27 0.38 2.11
N GLY A 561 -26.70 1.17 3.01
CA GLY A 561 -26.92 1.02 4.45
C GLY A 561 -25.90 1.79 5.30
N VAL A 562 -25.35 1.15 6.34
CA VAL A 562 -24.46 1.78 7.32
C VAL A 562 -23.03 1.27 7.13
N SER A 563 -22.11 2.19 6.84
CA SER A 563 -20.68 1.89 6.82
C SER A 563 -20.05 2.08 8.21
N GLY A 564 -19.03 1.30 8.56
CA GLY A 564 -18.04 1.67 9.57
C GLY A 564 -17.09 2.76 9.06
N ASN A 565 -16.14 3.18 9.89
CA ASN A 565 -15.16 4.22 9.59
C ASN A 565 -14.01 3.71 8.72
N GLY A 566 -13.22 4.61 8.13
CA GLY A 566 -11.94 4.26 7.51
C GLY A 566 -10.86 4.08 8.58
N GLY A 567 -9.93 3.16 8.38
CA GLY A 567 -8.78 2.98 9.28
C GLY A 567 -7.68 4.01 9.01
N ASP A 568 -6.86 4.27 10.02
CA ASP A 568 -5.73 5.19 9.92
C ASP A 568 -4.57 4.59 9.08
N VAL A 569 -3.78 5.45 8.44
CA VAL A 569 -2.50 5.09 7.81
C VAL A 569 -1.37 5.86 8.48
N VAL A 570 -0.48 5.15 9.16
CA VAL A 570 0.58 5.73 10.01
C VAL A 570 1.95 5.22 9.56
N LEU A 571 2.83 6.12 9.15
CA LEU A 571 4.19 5.83 8.69
C LEU A 571 5.22 6.55 9.58
N SER A 572 6.13 5.81 10.22
CA SER A 572 7.16 6.35 11.12
C SER A 572 8.56 5.90 10.70
N SER A 573 9.47 6.82 10.40
CA SER A 573 10.80 6.52 9.85
C SER A 573 11.92 7.32 10.53
N GLY A 574 12.96 6.61 10.98
CA GLY A 574 14.25 7.20 11.39
C GLY A 574 15.10 7.73 10.23
N SER A 575 14.55 7.83 9.02
CA SER A 575 15.22 8.38 7.84
C SER A 575 14.25 9.09 6.90
N ASN A 576 13.79 8.47 5.80
CA ASN A 576 12.92 9.09 4.80
C ASN A 576 11.66 8.26 4.53
N ILE A 577 10.58 8.93 4.18
CA ILE A 577 9.35 8.31 3.67
C ILE A 577 9.14 8.76 2.21
N SER A 578 8.92 7.81 1.32
CA SER A 578 8.44 8.08 -0.04
C SER A 578 7.39 7.04 -0.40
N THR A 579 6.23 7.48 -0.86
CA THR A 579 5.09 6.61 -1.16
C THR A 579 4.43 7.04 -2.46
N GLY A 580 3.83 6.07 -3.16
CA GLY A 580 2.73 6.32 -4.08
C GLY A 580 1.44 6.67 -3.33
N SER A 581 0.30 6.54 -3.99
CA SER A 581 -0.97 7.06 -3.44
C SER A 581 -1.44 6.34 -2.18
N VAL A 582 -2.00 7.11 -1.24
CA VAL A 582 -2.51 6.67 0.05
C VAL A 582 -3.94 7.18 0.22
N ASN A 583 -4.90 6.28 0.29
CA ASN A 583 -6.32 6.63 0.42
C ASN A 583 -6.89 6.08 1.74
N THR A 584 -7.66 6.93 2.41
CA THR A 584 -8.51 6.55 3.54
C THR A 584 -9.95 7.00 3.24
N THR A 585 -10.91 6.09 3.22
CA THR A 585 -12.28 6.43 2.79
C THR A 585 -13.38 5.71 3.57
N SER A 586 -14.49 6.41 3.79
CA SER A 586 -15.70 5.85 4.43
C SER A 586 -16.95 6.68 4.17
N GLN A 587 -18.11 6.02 4.26
CA GLN A 587 -19.43 6.66 4.28
C GLN A 587 -19.90 7.10 5.69
N GLN A 588 -19.09 6.86 6.73
CA GLN A 588 -19.09 7.61 7.99
C GLN A 588 -17.87 8.54 8.00
N ALA A 589 -16.90 8.37 8.90
CA ALA A 589 -15.66 9.15 8.94
C ALA A 589 -14.51 8.42 8.23
N SER A 590 -13.78 9.11 7.34
CA SER A 590 -12.48 8.65 6.84
C SER A 590 -11.43 8.58 7.96
N GLY A 591 -10.50 7.63 7.84
CA GLY A 591 -9.32 7.56 8.69
C GLY A 591 -8.36 8.72 8.43
N SER A 592 -7.37 8.88 9.29
CA SER A 592 -6.32 9.91 9.17
C SER A 592 -5.04 9.33 8.58
N ILE A 593 -4.29 10.18 7.86
CA ILE A 593 -2.97 9.87 7.33
C ILE A 593 -1.92 10.62 8.16
N ARG A 594 -0.99 9.91 8.81
CA ARG A 594 0.05 10.52 9.68
C ARG A 594 1.44 9.99 9.35
N PHE A 595 2.30 10.83 8.77
CA PHE A 595 3.69 10.47 8.43
C PHE A 595 4.68 11.26 9.28
N ALA A 596 5.65 10.59 9.89
CA ALA A 596 6.76 11.19 10.62
C ALA A 596 8.09 10.60 10.13
N ALA A 597 8.97 11.46 9.60
CA ALA A 597 10.32 11.09 9.17
C ALA A 597 11.37 11.92 9.93
N GLU A 598 12.53 11.37 10.27
CA GLU A 598 13.62 12.20 10.82
C GLU A 598 14.21 13.14 9.76
N ASN A 599 14.36 12.70 8.50
CA ASN A 599 14.97 13.49 7.42
C ASN A 599 13.91 14.06 6.46
N SER A 600 13.32 13.25 5.57
CA SER A 600 12.42 13.80 4.55
C SER A 600 11.17 12.97 4.22
N ILE A 601 10.11 13.67 3.81
CA ILE A 601 8.92 13.10 3.16
C ILE A 601 8.89 13.65 1.73
N VAL A 602 8.95 12.75 0.74
CA VAL A 602 8.98 13.14 -0.69
C VAL A 602 7.90 12.42 -1.47
N LEU A 603 6.96 13.20 -2.02
CA LEU A 603 5.81 12.73 -2.78
C LEU A 603 5.89 13.25 -4.21
N GLY A 604 5.80 12.35 -5.19
CA GLY A 604 5.88 12.67 -6.61
C GLY A 604 7.28 12.65 -7.23
N GLU A 605 8.31 12.19 -6.51
CA GLU A 605 9.59 11.80 -7.11
C GLU A 605 9.89 10.34 -6.77
N SER A 606 10.10 9.50 -7.80
CA SER A 606 10.50 8.11 -7.60
C SER A 606 11.93 8.01 -7.02
N HIS A 607 12.02 7.85 -5.69
CA HIS A 607 13.30 7.62 -5.00
C HIS A 607 13.85 6.24 -5.40
N ARG A 608 15.00 6.23 -6.08
CA ARG A 608 15.37 5.14 -6.98
C ARG A 608 15.86 3.86 -6.27
N ILE A 609 14.98 2.87 -6.13
CA ILE A 609 15.37 1.45 -6.17
C ILE A 609 15.39 1.00 -7.66
N PRO A 610 16.54 0.65 -8.25
CA PRO A 610 16.74 0.75 -9.70
C PRO A 610 16.34 -0.51 -10.52
N THR A 611 15.04 -0.88 -10.55
CA THR A 611 14.57 -2.10 -11.25
C THR A 611 13.42 -1.96 -12.26
N ARG A 612 13.05 -0.73 -12.72
CA ARG A 612 12.13 -0.45 -13.86
C ARG A 612 10.63 -0.86 -13.62
N LEU A 613 9.61 -0.46 -14.40
CA LEU A 613 9.53 0.32 -15.66
C LEU A 613 8.19 1.10 -15.83
N SER A 614 8.13 2.39 -15.51
CA SER A 614 7.16 3.35 -16.08
C SER A 614 7.71 4.79 -15.96
N PRO A 615 7.59 5.67 -16.99
CA PRO A 615 8.10 7.05 -16.90
C PRO A 615 7.04 8.15 -16.64
N ASP A 616 5.74 7.85 -16.74
CA ASP A 616 4.73 8.85 -17.15
C ASP A 616 3.54 9.07 -16.18
N SER A 617 3.63 8.66 -14.90
CA SER A 617 2.55 8.87 -13.89
C SER A 617 3.06 9.13 -12.46
N ASP A 618 3.99 10.07 -12.25
CA ASP A 618 4.56 10.44 -10.93
C ASP A 618 3.58 11.24 -10.01
N ARG A 619 2.25 11.03 -10.13
CA ARG A 619 1.24 11.72 -9.31
C ARG A 619 0.89 10.91 -8.05
N VAL A 620 1.30 11.40 -6.89
CA VAL A 620 0.93 10.84 -5.58
C VAL A 620 -0.28 11.58 -5.02
N LEU A 621 -1.33 10.85 -4.62
CA LEU A 621 -2.47 11.40 -3.90
C LEU A 621 -2.50 10.85 -2.47
N LEU A 622 -2.49 11.72 -1.47
CA LEU A 622 -2.86 11.40 -0.09
C LEU A 622 -4.27 11.94 0.14
N THR A 623 -5.28 11.08 0.33
CA THR A 623 -6.67 11.53 0.48
C THR A 623 -7.41 10.95 1.69
N THR A 624 -8.21 11.80 2.34
CA THR A 624 -9.16 11.42 3.39
C THR A 624 -10.59 11.79 2.93
N ASP A 625 -11.28 10.80 2.36
CA ASP A 625 -12.53 11.00 1.62
C ASP A 625 -13.75 10.55 2.43
N THR A 626 -14.53 11.52 2.90
CA THR A 626 -15.71 11.34 3.75
C THR A 626 -17.01 11.60 2.99
N PHE A 627 -17.93 10.63 3.01
CA PHE A 627 -19.29 10.78 2.46
C PHE A 627 -20.39 10.88 3.54
N GLY A 628 -20.03 10.79 4.82
CA GLY A 628 -20.95 10.74 5.96
C GLY A 628 -21.28 12.08 6.62
N ASP A 629 -21.91 12.00 7.80
CA ASP A 629 -22.27 13.13 8.67
C ASP A 629 -21.22 13.45 9.74
N GLN A 630 -20.14 12.68 9.80
CA GLN A 630 -19.03 12.85 10.73
C GLN A 630 -17.86 13.61 10.10
N ARG A 631 -16.96 14.17 10.93
CA ARG A 631 -15.77 14.87 10.45
C ARG A 631 -14.78 13.87 9.83
N GLY A 632 -14.23 14.20 8.67
CA GLY A 632 -13.18 13.41 8.02
C GLY A 632 -11.84 13.41 8.77
N GLY A 633 -11.00 12.44 8.46
CA GLY A 633 -9.67 12.28 9.06
C GLY A 633 -8.67 13.33 8.58
N ASP A 634 -7.65 13.58 9.40
CA ASP A 634 -6.63 14.59 9.13
C ASP A 634 -5.49 14.04 8.25
N ILE A 635 -4.77 14.94 7.56
CA ILE A 635 -3.44 14.63 6.99
C ILE A 635 -2.39 15.38 7.82
N GLN A 636 -1.45 14.64 8.42
CA GLN A 636 -0.42 15.20 9.30
C GLN A 636 0.96 14.72 8.87
N LEU A 637 1.84 15.63 8.40
CA LEU A 637 3.19 15.29 7.92
C LEU A 637 4.26 16.05 8.72
N GLN A 638 5.28 15.34 9.19
CA GLN A 638 6.41 15.91 9.95
C GLN A 638 7.77 15.38 9.47
N ALA A 639 8.72 16.27 9.18
CA ALA A 639 10.08 15.94 8.73
C ALA A 639 11.11 17.06 8.98
N GLN A 640 12.39 16.90 8.60
CA GLN A 640 13.24 18.08 8.35
C GLN A 640 12.85 18.76 7.02
N THR A 641 12.53 17.98 5.98
CA THR A 641 12.07 18.50 4.69
C THR A 641 10.82 17.77 4.17
N ILE A 642 9.81 18.49 3.71
CA ILE A 642 8.64 17.94 3.00
C ILE A 642 8.64 18.49 1.56
N ARG A 643 8.51 17.62 0.55
CA ARG A 643 8.40 18.05 -0.86
C ARG A 643 7.22 17.41 -1.59
N LEU A 644 6.46 18.23 -2.32
CA LEU A 644 5.35 17.85 -3.20
C LEU A 644 5.68 18.19 -4.67
N PHE A 645 5.79 17.16 -5.52
CA PHE A 645 6.20 17.27 -6.92
C PHE A 645 5.22 16.61 -7.90
N ASN A 646 5.40 16.90 -9.20
CA ASN A 646 4.78 16.19 -10.33
C ASN A 646 3.24 16.03 -10.27
N GLY A 647 2.56 17.05 -9.73
CA GLY A 647 1.10 17.07 -9.59
C GLY A 647 0.58 16.37 -8.34
N SER A 648 1.45 16.02 -7.39
CA SER A 648 1.07 15.31 -6.16
C SER A 648 0.29 16.18 -5.18
N GLN A 649 -0.70 15.59 -4.52
CA GLN A 649 -1.71 16.32 -3.76
C GLN A 649 -1.94 15.71 -2.38
N LEU A 650 -2.10 16.58 -1.38
CA LEU A 650 -2.72 16.24 -0.09
C LEU A 650 -4.17 16.73 -0.15
N SER A 651 -5.16 15.88 0.10
CA SER A 651 -6.58 16.26 0.02
C SER A 651 -7.40 15.75 1.21
N THR A 652 -8.14 16.63 1.87
CA THR A 652 -9.24 16.22 2.75
C THR A 652 -10.56 16.69 2.14
N SER A 653 -11.52 15.78 2.01
CA SER A 653 -12.70 16.02 1.18
C SER A 653 -13.97 15.55 1.88
N THR A 654 -14.99 16.41 1.91
CA THR A 654 -16.35 16.04 2.33
C THR A 654 -17.36 16.13 1.18
N PHE A 655 -18.11 15.04 1.01
CA PHE A 655 -19.22 14.90 0.08
C PHE A 655 -20.58 14.81 0.80
N GLY A 656 -20.58 14.87 2.13
CA GLY A 656 -21.75 14.75 3.00
C GLY A 656 -22.01 15.99 3.87
N PRO A 657 -22.87 15.88 4.90
CA PRO A 657 -23.07 16.95 5.87
C PRO A 657 -21.96 17.06 6.93
N GLY A 658 -21.02 16.11 6.99
CA GLY A 658 -19.85 16.17 7.86
C GLY A 658 -18.79 17.18 7.38
N GLN A 659 -17.95 17.67 8.28
CA GLN A 659 -16.83 18.57 7.95
C GLN A 659 -15.65 17.79 7.34
N ALA A 660 -14.89 18.39 6.41
CA ALA A 660 -13.60 17.80 6.00
C ALA A 660 -12.55 17.86 7.14
N GLY A 661 -11.55 16.97 7.10
CA GLY A 661 -10.45 16.95 8.07
C GLY A 661 -9.43 18.07 7.85
N ASP A 662 -8.53 18.31 8.80
CA ASP A 662 -7.52 19.37 8.69
C ASP A 662 -6.19 18.83 8.10
N ILE A 663 -5.40 19.69 7.44
CA ILE A 663 -4.05 19.35 6.94
C ILE A 663 -2.99 20.12 7.72
N HIS A 664 -2.13 19.39 8.44
CA HIS A 664 -1.08 19.95 9.29
C HIS A 664 0.32 19.53 8.79
N LEU A 665 1.16 20.52 8.44
CA LEU A 665 2.55 20.31 8.04
C LEU A 665 3.52 20.96 9.04
N ASN A 666 4.61 20.26 9.34
CA ASN A 666 5.66 20.73 10.26
C ASN A 666 7.05 20.25 9.80
N ALA A 667 7.87 21.14 9.25
CA ALA A 667 9.24 20.79 8.83
C ALA A 667 10.19 22.00 8.84
N SER A 668 11.51 21.79 8.72
CA SER A 668 12.43 22.94 8.55
C SER A 668 12.27 23.60 7.16
N GLU A 669 12.04 22.78 6.14
CA GLU A 669 11.86 23.18 4.75
C GLU A 669 10.58 22.52 4.18
N ILE A 670 9.70 23.30 3.54
CA ILE A 670 8.52 22.80 2.84
C ILE A 670 8.51 23.38 1.42
N GLU A 671 8.54 22.49 0.42
CA GLU A 671 8.54 22.84 -0.99
C GLU A 671 7.34 22.23 -1.73
N ILE A 672 6.57 23.07 -2.42
CA ILE A 672 5.47 22.67 -3.30
C ILE A 672 5.80 23.16 -4.71
N HIS A 673 6.11 22.24 -5.62
CA HIS A 673 6.49 22.57 -6.99
C HIS A 673 5.53 21.91 -7.98
N GLY A 674 4.70 22.73 -8.62
CA GLY A 674 3.80 22.32 -9.69
C GLY A 674 4.52 22.14 -11.04
N GLN A 675 3.72 21.82 -12.07
CA GLN A 675 4.11 21.99 -13.47
C GLN A 675 3.01 22.76 -14.24
N PHE A 676 2.35 23.69 -13.56
CA PHE A 676 1.11 24.34 -14.01
C PHE A 676 1.34 25.83 -14.33
N ASN A 677 0.42 26.46 -15.06
CA ASN A 677 0.41 27.90 -15.30
C ASN A 677 -0.88 28.55 -14.75
N PRO A 678 -0.81 29.36 -13.68
CA PRO A 678 -1.96 30.00 -13.05
C PRO A 678 -2.64 31.07 -13.92
N ASP A 679 -2.03 31.59 -14.99
CA ASP A 679 -2.72 32.55 -15.88
C ASP A 679 -4.00 31.95 -16.51
N ASN A 680 -3.98 30.63 -16.77
CA ASN A 680 -5.14 29.89 -17.29
C ASN A 680 -6.26 29.71 -16.26
N PHE A 681 -5.95 29.80 -14.96
CA PHE A 681 -6.92 29.76 -13.86
C PHE A 681 -7.71 31.07 -13.76
N LEU A 682 -7.21 32.15 -14.37
CA LEU A 682 -7.57 33.53 -13.99
C LEU A 682 -8.16 34.37 -15.13
N GLN A 683 -7.80 34.11 -16.39
CA GLN A 683 -8.45 34.78 -17.54
C GLN A 683 -9.87 34.25 -17.85
N ASN A 684 -10.31 33.20 -17.15
CA ASN A 684 -11.70 32.75 -17.14
C ASN A 684 -12.34 33.15 -15.80
N ASN A 685 -13.01 34.30 -15.75
CA ASN A 685 -13.76 34.77 -14.56
C ASN A 685 -14.64 33.66 -13.98
N GLY A 686 -14.17 33.00 -12.92
CA GLY A 686 -14.85 31.87 -12.28
C GLY A 686 -15.15 30.66 -13.19
N LEU A 687 -14.11 30.18 -13.91
CA LEU A 687 -13.96 28.77 -14.38
C LEU A 687 -15.24 28.11 -14.94
N ASN A 688 -15.72 28.59 -16.08
CA ASN A 688 -17.06 28.26 -16.60
C ASN A 688 -17.06 27.07 -17.59
N ILE A 689 -17.34 25.85 -17.09
CA ILE A 689 -17.63 24.65 -17.90
C ILE A 689 -18.98 24.05 -17.49
N THR A 690 -19.96 24.09 -18.39
CA THR A 690 -21.33 23.65 -18.12
C THR A 690 -21.48 22.13 -18.14
N PHE A 691 -21.66 21.48 -16.98
CA PHE A 691 -22.28 20.15 -16.89
C PHE A 691 -23.83 20.27 -16.99
N PRO A 692 -24.59 19.17 -17.20
CA PRO A 692 -26.05 19.24 -17.35
C PRO A 692 -26.81 19.49 -16.02
N SER A 693 -27.93 20.21 -16.08
CA SER A 693 -28.76 20.61 -14.92
C SER A 693 -29.58 19.48 -14.26
N ASP A 694 -29.31 18.21 -14.56
CA ASP A 694 -30.12 17.05 -14.14
C ASP A 694 -29.41 16.13 -13.12
N LEU A 695 -28.30 16.55 -12.50
CA LEU A 695 -27.65 15.81 -11.40
C LEU A 695 -28.37 16.02 -10.05
N LEU A 696 -29.69 15.81 -10.05
CA LEU A 696 -30.52 15.83 -8.84
C LEU A 696 -30.28 14.56 -8.04
N PHE A 697 -29.79 14.71 -6.80
CA PHE A 697 -29.97 13.71 -5.75
C PHE A 697 -31.46 13.65 -5.38
N SER A 698 -32.21 12.89 -6.18
CA SER A 698 -33.63 12.61 -5.99
C SER A 698 -33.87 11.12 -6.11
N SER A 699 -34.75 10.59 -5.26
CA SER A 699 -35.17 9.20 -5.33
C SER A 699 -36.05 8.91 -6.56
N VAL A 700 -36.10 7.63 -6.93
CA VAL A 700 -37.11 6.95 -7.77
C VAL A 700 -37.01 7.06 -9.33
N ASN A 701 -36.72 5.89 -9.93
CA ASN A 701 -37.11 5.40 -11.28
C ASN A 701 -36.48 5.97 -12.59
N GLY A 702 -35.31 5.40 -12.97
CA GLY A 702 -35.25 4.50 -14.15
C GLY A 702 -34.66 5.00 -15.49
N LEU A 703 -34.09 4.04 -16.25
CA LEU A 703 -33.48 4.13 -17.61
C LEU A 703 -32.12 4.88 -17.66
N SER A 704 -30.93 4.30 -17.89
CA SER A 704 -30.40 3.25 -18.79
C SER A 704 -29.90 3.72 -20.17
N THR A 705 -28.58 3.64 -20.38
CA THR A 705 -27.84 3.19 -21.61
C THR A 705 -26.32 3.23 -21.33
N THR A 706 -25.62 2.12 -21.09
CA THR A 706 -24.95 1.23 -22.08
C THR A 706 -23.76 1.81 -22.86
N THR A 707 -22.58 1.92 -22.22
CA THR A 707 -21.28 1.36 -22.68
C THR A 707 -20.23 1.48 -21.55
N PRO A 708 -19.24 0.57 -21.43
CA PRO A 708 -18.31 0.54 -20.29
C PRO A 708 -16.86 0.85 -20.70
N GLU A 709 -16.41 2.09 -20.47
CA GLU A 709 -14.97 2.45 -20.48
C GLU A 709 -14.64 3.36 -19.29
N SER A 710 -13.87 2.82 -18.36
CA SER A 710 -13.12 3.43 -17.24
C SER A 710 -13.34 4.94 -16.94
N PHE A 711 -14.27 5.24 -16.02
CA PHE A 711 -14.36 6.57 -15.41
C PHE A 711 -13.29 6.73 -14.32
N VAL A 712 -12.10 7.18 -14.70
CA VAL A 712 -11.08 7.63 -13.74
C VAL A 712 -11.59 8.88 -13.00
N ILE A 713 -11.21 9.06 -11.72
CA ILE A 713 -11.30 10.36 -11.04
C ILE A 713 -9.94 11.09 -11.12
N PRO A 714 -9.76 12.00 -12.10
CA PRO A 714 -8.74 13.02 -12.04
C PRO A 714 -9.34 14.32 -11.47
N THR A 715 -9.27 14.51 -10.15
CA THR A 715 -8.77 15.75 -9.49
C THR A 715 -9.11 17.12 -10.12
N LEU A 716 -10.31 17.27 -10.72
CA LEU A 716 -10.80 18.44 -11.44
C LEU A 716 -12.34 18.52 -11.47
N ALA A 717 -13.06 17.59 -10.82
CA ALA A 717 -14.51 17.66 -10.70
C ALA A 717 -14.94 18.82 -9.79
N ASP A 718 -14.22 18.98 -8.68
CA ASP A 718 -14.50 19.94 -7.60
C ASP A 718 -13.86 21.31 -7.85
N PHE A 719 -14.25 21.97 -8.96
CA PHE A 719 -13.84 23.35 -9.26
C PHE A 719 -14.89 24.22 -10.01
N ILE A 720 -16.08 23.69 -10.36
CA ILE A 720 -17.01 24.36 -11.31
C ILE A 720 -18.50 24.13 -10.96
N PRO A 721 -19.33 25.18 -10.85
CA PRO A 721 -20.79 25.08 -10.75
C PRO A 721 -21.49 25.13 -12.13
N ILE A 722 -22.81 24.94 -12.12
CA ILE A 722 -23.67 25.01 -13.30
C ILE A 722 -24.79 26.01 -13.03
N ASP A 723 -25.07 26.92 -13.96
CA ASP A 723 -26.33 27.68 -13.94
C ASP A 723 -27.14 27.46 -15.23
N SER A 724 -28.44 27.23 -15.06
CA SER A 724 -29.51 27.22 -16.06
C SER A 724 -29.25 26.55 -17.42
N LEU A 725 -29.69 25.29 -17.59
CA LEU A 725 -30.00 24.73 -18.92
C LEU A 725 -31.46 24.24 -19.02
N THR A 726 -32.33 25.09 -19.55
CA THR A 726 -33.74 24.76 -19.74
C THR A 726 -33.97 23.75 -20.87
N ARG A 727 -34.59 22.61 -20.52
CA ARG A 727 -35.59 21.89 -21.33
C ARG A 727 -35.10 21.24 -22.64
N ASN A 728 -34.70 19.97 -22.52
CA ASN A 728 -34.53 18.94 -23.56
C ASN A 728 -33.23 18.97 -24.39
N GLY A 729 -32.27 18.08 -24.07
CA GLY A 729 -31.46 17.42 -25.11
C GLY A 729 -30.00 17.07 -24.76
N THR A 730 -29.67 15.78 -24.86
CA THR A 730 -28.38 15.18 -25.26
C THR A 730 -27.08 15.63 -24.54
N VAL A 731 -26.47 14.70 -23.80
CA VAL A 731 -25.09 14.83 -23.29
C VAL A 731 -24.07 14.70 -24.42
N VAL A 732 -23.01 15.52 -24.38
CA VAL A 732 -21.81 15.40 -25.25
C VAL A 732 -20.58 15.27 -24.35
N VAL A 733 -19.92 14.12 -24.38
CA VAL A 733 -18.61 13.94 -23.73
C VAL A 733 -17.54 14.48 -24.67
N ALA A 734 -16.90 15.59 -24.29
CA ALA A 734 -15.69 16.06 -24.96
C ALA A 734 -14.48 15.25 -24.45
N GLN A 735 -13.64 14.74 -25.35
CA GLN A 735 -12.40 14.08 -24.96
C GLN A 735 -11.44 15.12 -24.35
N LEU A 736 -11.08 14.94 -23.08
CA LEU A 736 -10.03 15.73 -22.44
C LEU A 736 -8.68 15.46 -23.13
N PRO A 737 -7.83 16.47 -23.34
CA PRO A 737 -6.50 16.26 -23.92
C PRO A 737 -5.61 15.45 -22.96
N GLN A 738 -4.85 14.49 -23.49
CA GLN A 738 -4.06 13.55 -22.68
C GLN A 738 -2.86 14.15 -21.91
N ASN A 739 -2.68 15.48 -21.97
CA ASN A 739 -1.60 16.22 -21.30
C ASN A 739 -2.17 17.21 -20.26
N LEU A 740 -3.10 16.75 -19.42
CA LEU A 740 -3.75 17.58 -18.41
C LEU A 740 -2.87 17.66 -17.15
N GLN A 741 -1.99 18.67 -17.11
CA GLN A 741 -1.07 18.88 -15.97
C GLN A 741 -1.82 19.40 -14.74
N PHE A 742 -1.75 18.65 -13.64
CA PHE A 742 -2.32 19.06 -12.34
C PHE A 742 -1.31 19.89 -11.54
N PRO A 743 -1.76 20.89 -10.76
CA PRO A 743 -0.90 21.52 -9.76
C PRO A 743 -0.56 20.52 -8.65
N SER A 744 0.71 20.46 -8.24
CA SER A 744 1.10 19.88 -6.95
C SER A 744 0.56 20.79 -5.85
N GLY A 745 0.03 20.23 -4.75
CA GLY A 745 -0.63 21.10 -3.78
C GLY A 745 -1.28 20.46 -2.57
N ILE A 746 -2.01 21.32 -1.84
CA ILE A 746 -2.73 20.99 -0.61
C ILE A 746 -4.17 21.47 -0.78
N PHE A 747 -5.13 20.57 -0.58
CA PHE A 747 -6.54 20.80 -0.87
C PHE A 747 -7.38 20.38 0.34
N THR A 748 -8.30 21.24 0.73
CA THR A 748 -9.26 20.97 1.80
C THR A 748 -10.62 21.46 1.29
N GLN A 749 -11.55 20.53 1.05
CA GLN A 749 -12.69 20.80 0.15
C GLN A 749 -14.03 20.31 0.69
N SER A 750 -15.07 21.10 0.41
CA SER A 750 -16.49 20.76 0.64
C SER A 750 -17.24 20.79 -0.69
N SER A 751 -17.74 19.63 -1.12
CA SER A 751 -18.33 19.39 -2.45
C SER A 751 -19.63 20.19 -2.69
N PRO A 752 -20.11 20.41 -3.94
CA PRO A 752 -21.28 21.26 -4.21
C PRO A 752 -22.60 20.85 -3.52
N ILE A 753 -22.70 19.59 -3.08
CA ILE A 753 -23.85 19.04 -2.36
C ILE A 753 -23.67 19.01 -0.83
N ALA A 754 -22.46 19.31 -0.35
CA ALA A 754 -22.09 19.20 1.05
C ALA A 754 -22.57 20.42 1.87
N THR A 755 -22.87 20.16 3.15
CA THR A 755 -23.30 21.19 4.11
C THR A 755 -22.35 21.34 5.30
N GLY A 756 -21.29 20.54 5.38
CA GLY A 756 -20.19 20.73 6.32
C GLY A 756 -19.14 21.68 5.77
N ASP A 757 -18.42 22.37 6.65
CA ASP A 757 -17.33 23.28 6.25
C ASP A 757 -16.14 22.52 5.64
N ALA A 758 -15.33 23.24 4.86
CA ALA A 758 -14.02 22.74 4.43
C ALA A 758 -13.03 22.63 5.62
N GLY A 759 -11.99 21.82 5.45
CA GLY A 759 -10.90 21.67 6.41
C GLY A 759 -9.96 22.88 6.43
N ASN A 760 -9.15 23.00 7.47
CA ASN A 760 -8.16 24.06 7.60
C ASN A 760 -6.77 23.55 7.19
N VAL A 761 -5.90 24.46 6.74
CA VAL A 761 -4.50 24.17 6.40
C VAL A 761 -3.59 24.91 7.37
N VAL A 762 -2.75 24.18 8.11
CA VAL A 762 -1.75 24.75 9.03
C VAL A 762 -0.35 24.29 8.63
N ILE A 763 0.50 25.26 8.27
CA ILE A 763 1.88 25.03 7.85
C ILE A 763 2.81 25.74 8.82
N ASN A 764 3.78 25.01 9.36
CA ASN A 764 4.83 25.54 10.23
C ASN A 764 6.18 25.16 9.62
N ALA A 765 7.04 26.14 9.32
CA ALA A 765 8.39 25.86 8.84
C ALA A 765 9.42 26.93 9.24
N ASN A 766 10.68 26.75 8.83
CA ASN A 766 11.65 27.85 8.78
C ASN A 766 11.63 28.45 7.37
N GLN A 767 11.50 27.61 6.33
CA GLN A 767 11.38 28.00 4.93
C GLN A 767 10.17 27.33 4.28
N PHE A 768 9.27 28.14 3.75
CA PHE A 768 8.13 27.69 2.94
C PHE A 768 8.24 28.26 1.52
N LEU A 769 8.21 27.37 0.52
CA LEU A 769 8.32 27.70 -0.90
C LEU A 769 7.20 27.01 -1.70
N ILE A 770 6.44 27.79 -2.46
CA ILE A 770 5.43 27.30 -3.40
C ILE A 770 5.66 27.93 -4.77
N HIS A 771 5.87 27.12 -5.82
CA HIS A 771 6.29 27.60 -7.14
C HIS A 771 5.90 26.63 -8.29
N GLY A 772 6.19 27.00 -9.54
CA GLY A 772 5.86 26.18 -10.71
C GLY A 772 4.35 26.01 -10.94
N GLY A 773 3.53 26.94 -10.45
CA GLY A 773 2.07 26.81 -10.42
C GLY A 773 1.57 25.81 -9.37
N GLY A 774 2.35 25.53 -8.32
CA GLY A 774 1.86 24.83 -7.13
C GLY A 774 0.75 25.62 -6.41
N ALA A 775 -0.17 24.92 -5.76
CA ALA A 775 -1.39 25.50 -5.18
C ALA A 775 -1.66 25.05 -3.73
N ILE A 776 -2.28 25.92 -2.94
CA ILE A 776 -2.96 25.58 -1.69
C ILE A 776 -4.40 26.09 -1.78
N ALA A 777 -5.38 25.25 -1.48
CA ALA A 777 -6.81 25.55 -1.57
C ALA A 777 -7.57 25.07 -0.33
N ALA A 778 -8.38 25.96 0.26
CA ALA A 778 -9.30 25.66 1.35
C ALA A 778 -10.71 26.16 0.99
N THR A 779 -11.39 25.40 0.14
CA THR A 779 -12.49 25.90 -0.69
C THR A 779 -13.80 25.14 -0.50
N THR A 780 -14.89 25.88 -0.37
CA THR A 780 -16.26 25.35 -0.44
C THR A 780 -16.89 25.56 -1.81
N PHE A 781 -17.66 24.58 -2.25
CA PHE A 781 -18.54 24.65 -3.42
C PHE A 781 -20.03 24.57 -3.03
N GLY A 782 -20.34 24.26 -1.76
CA GLY A 782 -21.69 23.96 -1.26
C GLY A 782 -22.23 25.03 -0.30
N ALA A 783 -22.81 24.57 0.82
CA ALA A 783 -23.41 25.44 1.83
C ALA A 783 -22.58 25.59 3.12
N GLY A 784 -21.57 24.73 3.34
CA GLY A 784 -20.53 24.97 4.35
C GLY A 784 -19.57 26.06 3.91
N ASN A 785 -18.75 26.58 4.83
CA ASN A 785 -17.81 27.68 4.60
C ASN A 785 -16.45 27.19 4.07
N GLY A 786 -15.68 28.12 3.51
CA GLY A 786 -14.27 27.93 3.17
C GLY A 786 -13.40 27.75 4.43
N GLY A 787 -12.29 27.03 4.28
CA GLY A 787 -11.40 26.68 5.39
C GLY A 787 -10.30 27.71 5.61
N ASN A 788 -9.78 27.83 6.84
CA ASN A 788 -8.75 28.82 7.14
C ASN A 788 -7.36 28.29 6.76
N ILE A 789 -6.49 29.17 6.25
CA ILE A 789 -5.11 28.84 5.89
C ILE A 789 -4.16 29.65 6.79
N ARG A 790 -3.33 28.96 7.56
CA ARG A 790 -2.33 29.57 8.46
C ARG A 790 -0.93 29.07 8.14
N ILE A 791 -0.08 29.91 7.59
CA ILE A 791 1.32 29.61 7.32
C ILE A 791 2.20 30.45 8.25
N GLN A 792 3.10 29.78 8.96
CA GLN A 792 4.11 30.41 9.80
C GLN A 792 5.49 29.90 9.41
N ALA A 793 6.31 30.76 8.80
CA ALA A 793 7.71 30.46 8.50
C ALA A 793 8.58 31.71 8.44
N ASP A 794 9.85 31.62 8.85
CA ASP A 794 10.82 32.72 8.81
C ASP A 794 10.90 33.33 7.40
N SER A 795 10.90 32.47 6.37
CA SER A 795 10.82 32.88 4.97
C SER A 795 9.65 32.20 4.24
N ASN A 796 8.67 33.01 3.84
CA ASN A 796 7.55 32.61 2.99
C ASN A 796 7.79 33.10 1.56
N ARG A 797 7.86 32.19 0.60
CA ARG A 797 8.12 32.49 -0.82
C ARG A 797 7.03 31.88 -1.70
N ILE A 798 6.24 32.74 -2.34
CA ILE A 798 5.07 32.35 -3.13
C ILE A 798 5.29 32.81 -4.58
N GLY A 799 5.38 31.83 -5.47
CA GLY A 799 5.63 32.01 -6.89
C GLY A 799 7.11 32.16 -7.28
N ASN A 800 7.39 31.75 -8.52
CA ASN A 800 8.63 31.96 -9.28
C ASN A 800 8.36 31.50 -10.72
N GLY A 801 8.53 32.37 -11.72
CA GLY A 801 8.26 32.03 -13.12
C GLY A 801 6.77 31.81 -13.41
N THR A 802 6.30 30.55 -13.50
CA THR A 802 4.86 30.23 -13.63
C THR A 802 4.11 30.32 -12.29
N GLY A 803 4.53 31.24 -11.42
CA GLY A 803 3.82 31.64 -10.22
C GLY A 803 3.54 30.54 -9.19
N GLY A 804 2.59 30.82 -8.32
CA GLY A 804 2.10 29.94 -7.26
C GLY A 804 0.94 30.60 -6.51
N SER A 805 -0.03 29.80 -6.03
CA SER A 805 -1.29 30.33 -5.49
C SER A 805 -1.67 29.75 -4.13
N ILE A 806 -2.28 30.60 -3.30
CA ILE A 806 -2.91 30.24 -2.03
C ILE A 806 -4.31 30.84 -2.04
N LEU A 807 -5.33 30.00 -1.85
CA LEU A 807 -6.74 30.35 -1.94
C LEU A 807 -7.53 29.76 -0.76
N SER A 808 -8.06 30.60 0.13
CA SER A 808 -9.31 30.24 0.80
C SER A 808 -10.47 30.80 -0.03
N GLY A 809 -11.64 30.17 -0.04
CA GLY A 809 -12.70 30.67 -0.90
C GLY A 809 -14.03 29.94 -0.85
N ALA A 810 -15.06 30.65 -1.30
CA ALA A 810 -16.35 30.07 -1.67
C ALA A 810 -16.57 30.28 -3.17
N ALA A 811 -16.71 29.18 -3.90
CA ALA A 811 -16.76 29.19 -5.36
C ALA A 811 -18.01 29.87 -5.91
N ASN A 812 -18.08 30.03 -7.24
CA ASN A 812 -19.33 30.40 -7.91
C ASN A 812 -20.45 29.42 -7.50
N GLY A 813 -21.63 29.96 -7.14
CA GLY A 813 -22.79 29.17 -6.72
C GLY A 813 -22.74 28.61 -5.29
N ALA A 814 -21.60 28.68 -4.59
CA ALA A 814 -21.52 28.37 -3.17
C ALA A 814 -22.27 29.42 -2.34
N THR A 815 -22.74 29.01 -1.15
CA THR A 815 -23.55 29.87 -0.24
C THR A 815 -22.95 30.02 1.16
N GLY A 816 -21.87 29.32 1.48
CA GLY A 816 -21.02 29.62 2.65
C GLY A 816 -20.08 30.80 2.39
N GLU A 817 -19.50 31.35 3.46
CA GLU A 817 -18.52 32.44 3.38
C GLU A 817 -17.10 31.92 3.13
N SER A 818 -16.18 32.81 2.74
CA SER A 818 -14.77 32.49 2.54
C SER A 818 -13.99 32.45 3.87
N GLY A 819 -12.97 31.60 3.95
CA GLY A 819 -12.11 31.48 5.14
C GLY A 819 -10.96 32.49 5.15
N SER A 820 -10.34 32.68 6.31
CA SER A 820 -9.23 33.65 6.47
C SER A 820 -7.88 33.08 6.06
N LEU A 821 -6.98 33.95 5.59
CA LEU A 821 -5.60 33.62 5.23
C LEU A 821 -4.60 34.39 6.11
N ALA A 822 -3.70 33.69 6.79
CA ALA A 822 -2.66 34.28 7.62
C ALA A 822 -1.25 33.83 7.19
N LEU A 823 -0.38 34.78 6.84
CA LEU A 823 1.06 34.59 6.65
C LEU A 823 1.84 35.26 7.77
N LEU A 824 2.67 34.49 8.47
CA LEU A 824 3.45 34.92 9.64
C LEU A 824 4.92 34.57 9.46
N GLY A 825 5.86 35.44 9.87
CA GLY A 825 7.29 35.16 9.69
C GLY A 825 8.24 36.34 9.92
N ASP A 826 9.44 36.25 9.35
CA ASP A 826 10.33 37.41 9.19
C ASP A 826 10.16 38.04 7.79
N THR A 827 9.89 37.23 6.77
CA THR A 827 9.74 37.70 5.38
C THR A 827 8.60 37.03 4.62
N VAL A 828 7.95 37.82 3.76
CA VAL A 828 7.07 37.35 2.66
C VAL A 828 7.61 37.89 1.34
N THR A 829 7.71 37.03 0.34
CA THR A 829 8.01 37.42 -1.05
C THR A 829 6.99 36.77 -1.98
N LEU A 830 6.26 37.61 -2.74
CA LEU A 830 5.44 37.19 -3.87
C LEU A 830 6.20 37.51 -5.16
N ASN A 831 6.31 36.54 -6.07
CA ASN A 831 6.92 36.68 -7.39
C ASN A 831 6.05 35.92 -8.42
N ASN A 832 5.18 36.63 -9.15
CA ASN A 832 3.98 36.04 -9.74
C ASN A 832 3.17 35.21 -8.70
N GLY A 833 3.11 35.73 -7.47
CA GLY A 833 2.50 35.05 -6.32
C GLY A 833 1.08 35.54 -6.08
N ARG A 834 0.17 34.62 -5.77
CA ARG A 834 -1.27 34.93 -5.57
C ARG A 834 -1.71 34.54 -4.16
N LEU A 835 -2.24 35.51 -3.41
CA LEU A 835 -2.90 35.31 -2.12
C LEU A 835 -4.37 35.71 -2.27
N LEU A 836 -5.28 34.75 -2.14
CA LEU A 836 -6.70 34.92 -2.46
C LEU A 836 -7.59 34.45 -1.30
N THR A 837 -8.61 35.23 -0.99
CA THR A 837 -9.71 34.90 -0.05
C THR A 837 -11.09 35.23 -0.65
N GLU A 838 -11.17 35.23 -1.98
CA GLU A 838 -12.28 35.71 -2.79
C GLU A 838 -13.57 34.88 -2.62
N THR A 839 -14.73 35.49 -2.89
CA THR A 839 -16.02 34.78 -2.92
C THR A 839 -16.96 35.28 -4.02
N SER A 840 -17.77 34.38 -4.58
CA SER A 840 -18.86 34.73 -5.49
C SER A 840 -20.08 35.36 -4.80
N SER A 841 -20.27 35.13 -3.50
CA SER A 841 -21.37 35.68 -2.69
C SER A 841 -21.05 35.69 -1.18
N GLY A 842 -21.71 36.53 -0.39
CA GLY A 842 -21.44 36.62 1.06
C GLY A 842 -20.22 37.52 1.39
N ARG A 843 -19.50 37.26 2.49
CA ARG A 843 -18.27 38.01 2.83
C ARG A 843 -17.01 37.35 2.25
N GLY A 844 -16.11 38.16 1.72
CA GLY A 844 -14.71 37.76 1.49
C GLY A 844 -14.00 37.43 2.80
N GLY A 845 -12.96 36.59 2.74
CA GLY A 845 -12.19 36.18 3.90
C GLY A 845 -11.06 37.16 4.21
N ASP A 846 -10.74 37.36 5.49
CA ASP A 846 -9.74 38.36 5.90
C ASP A 846 -8.30 37.89 5.61
N ILE A 847 -7.44 38.77 5.10
CA ILE A 847 -6.03 38.48 4.82
C ILE A 847 -5.13 39.18 5.85
N THR A 848 -4.35 38.40 6.61
CA THR A 848 -3.34 38.92 7.55
C THR A 848 -1.93 38.56 7.07
N ILE A 849 -1.07 39.56 6.89
CA ILE A 849 0.37 39.38 6.68
C ILE A 849 1.10 40.10 7.81
N ALA A 850 1.68 39.36 8.76
CA ALA A 850 2.42 39.94 9.87
C ALA A 850 3.85 39.38 9.92
N VAL A 851 4.81 40.21 9.50
CA VAL A 851 6.23 39.85 9.37
C VAL A 851 7.14 40.87 10.04
N THR A 852 8.37 40.47 10.41
CA THR A 852 9.31 41.36 11.13
C THR A 852 10.15 42.26 10.21
N ASP A 853 10.62 41.75 9.07
CA ASP A 853 11.50 42.49 8.14
C ASP A 853 10.69 43.08 6.96
N ARG A 854 10.21 42.25 6.02
CA ARG A 854 9.62 42.78 4.78
C ARG A 854 8.51 41.95 4.12
N VAL A 855 7.67 42.68 3.39
CA VAL A 855 6.85 42.16 2.27
C VAL A 855 7.43 42.68 0.95
N LEU A 856 7.70 41.78 0.02
CA LEU A 856 8.19 42.06 -1.33
C LEU A 856 7.18 41.54 -2.37
N LEU A 857 6.76 42.40 -3.30
CA LEU A 857 5.85 42.07 -4.41
C LEU A 857 6.56 42.27 -5.76
N GLN A 858 6.51 41.25 -6.62
CA GLN A 858 7.16 41.24 -7.95
C GLN A 858 6.32 40.51 -9.01
N GLU A 859 6.55 40.86 -10.28
CA GLU A 859 6.12 40.07 -11.45
C GLU A 859 4.63 39.68 -11.47
N GLY A 860 3.72 40.65 -11.26
CA GLY A 860 2.26 40.45 -11.33
C GLY A 860 1.65 39.83 -10.07
N SER A 861 2.25 40.08 -8.89
CA SER A 861 1.77 39.49 -7.64
C SER A 861 0.50 40.14 -7.12
N ILE A 862 -0.47 39.33 -6.70
CA ILE A 862 -1.82 39.77 -6.33
C ILE A 862 -2.18 39.31 -4.92
N ILE A 863 -2.76 40.24 -4.15
CA ILE A 863 -3.38 39.99 -2.84
C ILE A 863 -4.84 40.44 -2.95
N SER A 864 -5.81 39.51 -2.94
CA SER A 864 -7.23 39.83 -3.19
C SER A 864 -8.19 39.09 -2.28
N GLU A 865 -9.11 39.84 -1.69
CA GLU A 865 -10.28 39.35 -0.94
C GLU A 865 -11.60 39.70 -1.65
N THR A 866 -11.52 39.97 -2.96
CA THR A 866 -12.61 40.53 -3.75
C THR A 866 -13.88 39.68 -3.68
N ALA A 867 -15.02 40.33 -3.44
CA ALA A 867 -16.27 39.65 -3.12
C ALA A 867 -17.48 40.07 -3.99
N GLY A 868 -18.25 39.06 -4.39
CA GLY A 868 -19.50 39.24 -5.13
C GLY A 868 -19.30 39.38 -6.65
N THR A 869 -20.43 39.31 -7.36
CA THR A 869 -20.55 39.32 -8.81
C THR A 869 -21.74 40.20 -9.23
N GLU A 870 -21.95 40.39 -10.55
CA GLU A 870 -23.14 41.10 -11.07
C GLU A 870 -24.46 40.42 -10.70
N GLN A 871 -24.42 39.11 -10.44
CA GLN A 871 -25.60 38.27 -10.21
C GLN A 871 -25.82 37.99 -8.71
N ASN A 872 -24.75 37.79 -7.93
CA ASN A 872 -24.78 37.45 -6.51
C ASN A 872 -23.94 38.45 -5.70
N GLY A 873 -24.54 39.09 -4.69
CA GLY A 873 -23.87 40.14 -3.92
C GLY A 873 -22.92 39.63 -2.84
N GLY A 874 -21.91 40.44 -2.51
CA GLY A 874 -20.97 40.18 -1.44
C GLY A 874 -20.22 41.43 -0.97
N ASN A 875 -19.70 41.41 0.26
CA ASN A 875 -18.86 42.45 0.87
C ASN A 875 -17.40 41.98 0.91
N GLY A 876 -16.44 42.89 0.75
CA GLY A 876 -15.02 42.58 0.97
C GLY A 876 -14.72 42.07 2.40
N GLY A 877 -13.55 41.46 2.55
CA GLY A 877 -12.97 41.15 3.86
C GLY A 877 -12.34 42.38 4.52
N ASP A 878 -11.24 42.18 5.24
CA ASP A 878 -10.25 43.20 5.56
C ASP A 878 -8.81 42.64 5.38
N ILE A 879 -7.97 43.38 4.63
CA ILE A 879 -6.53 43.09 4.45
C ILE A 879 -5.71 43.89 5.48
N SER A 880 -4.92 43.20 6.31
CA SER A 880 -3.95 43.81 7.23
C SER A 880 -2.52 43.36 6.95
N ILE A 881 -1.62 44.31 6.71
CA ILE A 881 -0.19 44.08 6.44
C ILE A 881 0.66 44.82 7.47
N THR A 882 1.47 44.10 8.23
CA THR A 882 2.47 44.65 9.16
C THR A 882 3.87 44.14 8.81
N ALA A 883 4.82 45.06 8.60
CA ALA A 883 6.23 44.79 8.32
C ALA A 883 7.11 45.99 8.68
N SER A 884 8.44 45.87 8.72
CA SER A 884 9.29 47.08 8.68
C SER A 884 9.29 47.72 7.30
N VAL A 885 9.29 46.93 6.22
CA VAL A 885 9.23 47.44 4.84
C VAL A 885 8.19 46.71 3.99
N VAL A 886 7.37 47.45 3.26
CA VAL A 886 6.52 46.94 2.18
C VAL A 886 6.98 47.54 0.86
N PHE A 887 7.40 46.71 -0.10
CA PHE A 887 7.91 47.16 -1.39
C PHE A 887 7.33 46.36 -2.55
N ALA A 888 6.66 47.04 -3.49
CA ALA A 888 6.31 46.49 -4.80
C ALA A 888 7.32 46.98 -5.86
N ALA A 889 7.80 46.08 -6.70
CA ALA A 889 8.75 46.42 -7.76
C ALA A 889 8.10 47.34 -8.83
N ASP A 890 8.76 48.45 -9.17
CA ASP A 890 8.20 49.50 -10.03
C ASP A 890 7.72 48.98 -11.39
N ASN A 891 6.45 49.27 -11.73
CA ASN A 891 5.80 48.93 -13.00
C ASN A 891 5.74 47.41 -13.28
N GLN A 892 5.30 46.61 -12.30
CA GLN A 892 5.18 45.15 -12.42
C GLN A 892 3.78 44.62 -12.06
N ASP A 893 2.71 45.41 -12.23
CA ASP A 893 1.30 44.94 -12.12
C ASP A 893 0.97 44.27 -10.76
N ASN A 894 1.53 44.78 -9.66
CA ASN A 894 1.36 44.19 -8.32
C ASN A 894 0.23 44.85 -7.53
N ASP A 895 -0.88 44.15 -7.36
CA ASP A 895 -2.14 44.73 -6.87
C ASP A 895 -2.57 44.16 -5.50
N ILE A 896 -3.15 45.04 -4.67
CA ILE A 896 -3.76 44.71 -3.38
C ILE A 896 -5.22 45.18 -3.43
N THR A 897 -6.18 44.25 -3.40
CA THR A 897 -7.60 44.54 -3.72
C THR A 897 -8.60 44.00 -2.70
N ALA A 898 -9.30 44.93 -2.03
CA ALA A 898 -10.40 44.69 -1.09
C ALA A 898 -11.76 45.06 -1.70
N ASN A 899 -11.96 44.68 -2.97
CA ASN A 899 -13.04 45.18 -3.81
C ASN A 899 -14.36 44.42 -3.59
N ALA A 900 -15.49 45.07 -3.91
CA ALA A 900 -16.82 44.45 -3.82
C ALA A 900 -17.71 44.83 -5.01
N PHE A 901 -18.53 43.89 -5.50
CA PHE A 901 -19.47 44.21 -6.59
C PHE A 901 -20.66 45.03 -6.07
N SER A 902 -21.45 44.47 -5.15
CA SER A 902 -22.70 45.11 -4.66
C SER A 902 -22.84 45.23 -3.14
N GLY A 903 -21.96 44.60 -2.36
CA GLY A 903 -21.74 44.96 -0.96
C GLY A 903 -20.64 46.02 -0.81
N ASN A 904 -20.29 46.32 0.43
CA ASN A 904 -19.26 47.33 0.74
C ASN A 904 -17.85 46.80 0.43
N GLY A 905 -16.94 47.70 0.04
CA GLY A 905 -15.50 47.38 -0.03
C GLY A 905 -14.88 47.20 1.37
N GLY A 906 -13.79 46.45 1.45
CA GLY A 906 -13.09 46.11 2.70
C GLY A 906 -12.10 47.17 3.20
N THR A 907 -11.42 46.91 4.31
CA THR A 907 -10.32 47.77 4.81
C THR A 907 -8.97 47.21 4.38
N ILE A 908 -8.13 48.03 3.75
CA ILE A 908 -6.71 47.72 3.53
C ILE A 908 -5.89 48.57 4.51
N GLU A 909 -5.37 47.95 5.57
CA GLU A 909 -4.44 48.57 6.51
C GLU A 909 -3.01 48.08 6.24
N ILE A 910 -2.08 49.02 6.00
CA ILE A 910 -0.65 48.74 5.87
C ILE A 910 0.11 49.56 6.91
N VAL A 911 0.77 48.86 7.83
CA VAL A 911 1.62 49.44 8.89
C VAL A 911 3.07 49.07 8.63
N ALA A 912 3.89 50.03 8.17
CA ALA A 912 5.31 49.81 7.95
C ALA A 912 6.15 51.10 8.01
N ASP A 913 7.40 51.00 8.48
CA ASP A 913 8.34 52.12 8.50
C ASP A 913 8.57 52.71 7.11
N SER A 914 8.49 51.89 6.06
CA SER A 914 8.50 52.34 4.66
C SER A 914 7.57 51.52 3.79
N ILE A 915 6.67 52.21 3.08
CA ILE A 915 5.77 51.67 2.06
C ILE A 915 6.19 52.27 0.72
N LEU A 916 6.60 51.43 -0.24
CA LEU A 916 7.26 51.84 -1.48
C LEU A 916 6.69 51.12 -2.71
N GLY A 917 6.61 51.82 -3.83
CA GLY A 917 6.24 51.26 -5.14
C GLY A 917 4.75 50.96 -5.35
N LEU A 918 3.89 51.11 -4.33
CA LEU A 918 2.43 50.96 -4.40
C LEU A 918 1.73 52.34 -4.51
N THR A 919 0.49 52.38 -5.02
CA THR A 919 -0.32 53.61 -5.07
C THR A 919 -1.81 53.33 -4.88
N PRO A 920 -2.52 54.02 -3.97
CA PRO A 920 -3.98 53.97 -3.89
C PRO A 920 -4.64 54.52 -5.17
N ARG A 921 -5.14 53.60 -6.01
CA ARG A 921 -5.91 53.85 -7.23
C ARG A 921 -6.68 52.58 -7.62
N ALA A 922 -7.70 52.72 -8.45
CA ALA A 922 -8.49 51.57 -8.92
C ALA A 922 -7.61 50.57 -9.68
N ALA A 923 -7.62 49.31 -9.26
CA ALA A 923 -6.82 48.24 -9.85
C ALA A 923 -7.37 47.89 -11.24
N VAL A 924 -6.50 47.82 -12.25
CA VAL A 924 -6.90 47.48 -13.63
C VAL A 924 -5.92 46.44 -14.17
N PRO A 925 -6.31 45.15 -14.27
CA PRO A 925 -5.40 44.07 -14.65
C PRO A 925 -4.67 44.34 -15.98
N GLY A 926 -3.34 44.18 -15.97
CA GLY A 926 -2.48 44.44 -17.12
C GLY A 926 -2.26 45.93 -17.44
N ASN A 927 -2.52 46.84 -16.50
CA ASN A 927 -2.21 48.27 -16.68
C ASN A 927 -0.70 48.57 -16.58
N GLY A 928 0.08 47.64 -16.01
CA GLY A 928 1.53 47.69 -15.83
C GLY A 928 1.97 48.47 -14.58
N THR A 929 1.10 48.70 -13.61
CA THR A 929 1.33 49.56 -12.44
C THR A 929 0.81 48.89 -11.16
N ASN A 930 1.35 49.27 -10.00
CA ASN A 930 1.08 48.55 -8.74
C ASN A 930 0.02 49.27 -7.90
N ASP A 931 -1.15 48.66 -7.70
CA ASP A 931 -2.35 49.35 -7.22
C ASP A 931 -2.78 48.91 -5.80
N ILE A 932 -3.43 49.82 -5.09
CA ILE A 932 -4.17 49.52 -3.85
C ILE A 932 -5.61 50.00 -4.04
N ASP A 933 -6.56 49.08 -4.03
CA ASP A 933 -7.98 49.34 -4.33
C ASP A 933 -8.89 48.69 -3.29
N ALA A 934 -9.91 49.41 -2.86
CA ALA A 934 -10.94 48.94 -1.93
C ALA A 934 -12.34 49.39 -2.39
N SER A 935 -12.53 49.49 -3.70
CA SER A 935 -13.72 50.07 -4.30
C SER A 935 -14.94 49.13 -4.25
N SER A 936 -16.11 49.72 -4.06
CA SER A 936 -17.40 49.07 -4.32
C SER A 936 -18.01 49.61 -5.61
N GLN A 937 -18.66 48.75 -6.39
CA GLN A 937 -19.19 49.11 -7.71
C GLN A 937 -20.66 49.56 -7.65
N LEU A 938 -21.43 49.13 -6.64
CA LEU A 938 -22.82 49.55 -6.42
C LEU A 938 -23.16 49.99 -4.98
N SER A 939 -22.21 49.93 -4.05
CA SER A 939 -22.37 50.27 -2.62
C SER A 939 -21.24 51.21 -2.14
N GLU A 940 -21.08 51.41 -0.82
CA GLU A 940 -20.04 52.30 -0.29
C GLU A 940 -18.63 51.70 -0.49
N PRO A 941 -17.63 52.48 -0.95
CA PRO A 941 -16.24 52.06 -0.97
C PRO A 941 -15.67 51.78 0.42
N GLY A 942 -14.69 50.88 0.46
CA GLY A 942 -13.87 50.58 1.63
C GLY A 942 -12.83 51.66 1.94
N GLN A 943 -11.88 51.34 2.81
CA GLN A 943 -10.86 52.29 3.29
C GLN A 943 -9.45 51.78 3.06
N VAL A 944 -8.55 52.66 2.62
CA VAL A 944 -7.11 52.40 2.51
C VAL A 944 -6.38 53.24 3.56
N ILE A 945 -5.74 52.56 4.51
CA ILE A 945 -5.06 53.14 5.68
C ILE A 945 -3.58 52.81 5.57
N LEU A 946 -2.75 53.80 5.30
CA LEU A 946 -1.29 53.66 5.20
C LEU A 946 -0.62 54.37 6.39
N THR A 947 0.03 53.62 7.26
CA THR A 947 0.63 54.11 8.51
C THR A 947 2.14 53.85 8.52
N SER A 948 2.94 54.93 8.60
CA SER A 948 4.36 54.83 8.96
C SER A 948 4.57 55.25 10.42
N PRO A 949 4.96 54.34 11.33
CA PRO A 949 5.27 54.67 12.73
C PRO A 949 6.46 55.62 12.90
N THR A 950 7.28 55.78 11.85
CA THR A 950 8.52 56.56 11.84
C THR A 950 8.41 57.90 11.10
N ASP A 951 7.20 58.33 10.72
CA ASP A 951 6.94 59.65 10.12
C ASP A 951 7.05 60.79 11.17
N THR A 952 8.28 61.04 11.64
CA THR A 952 8.60 62.17 12.52
C THR A 952 8.66 63.46 11.72
N ASP A 953 7.61 64.29 11.83
CA ASP A 953 7.47 65.61 11.21
C ASP A 953 8.80 66.38 11.14
N PRO A 954 9.41 66.54 9.93
CA PRO A 954 10.68 67.23 9.78
C PRO A 954 10.57 68.75 10.00
N THR A 955 9.34 69.31 10.08
CA THR A 955 9.13 70.72 10.42
C THR A 955 9.21 70.99 11.92
N ALA A 956 9.15 69.97 12.78
CA ALA A 956 9.34 70.10 14.23
C ALA A 956 10.74 70.65 14.64
N GLY A 957 11.71 70.66 13.70
CA GLY A 957 13.01 71.32 13.87
C GLY A 957 13.02 72.84 13.61
N LEU A 958 11.95 73.43 13.07
CA LEU A 958 11.88 74.84 12.70
C LEU A 958 11.48 75.75 13.87
N SER A 959 12.42 75.97 14.79
CA SER A 959 12.33 77.12 15.70
C SER A 959 12.37 78.43 14.91
N GLU A 960 11.32 79.25 14.99
CA GLU A 960 11.36 80.62 14.45
C GLU A 960 12.48 81.43 15.11
N PHE A 961 13.17 82.27 14.32
CA PHE A 961 14.14 83.24 14.81
C PHE A 961 13.43 84.53 15.27
N PRO A 962 13.60 84.99 16.52
CA PRO A 962 13.01 86.24 17.00
C PRO A 962 13.50 87.45 16.18
N SER A 963 12.56 88.31 15.78
CA SER A 963 12.78 89.39 14.80
C SER A 963 13.05 90.78 15.41
N GLU A 964 13.66 90.85 16.61
CA GLU A 964 14.17 92.12 17.16
C GLU A 964 15.66 92.32 16.88
N VAL A 965 15.98 93.41 16.18
CA VAL A 965 17.36 93.82 15.88
C VAL A 965 17.86 94.78 16.96
N THR A 966 18.70 94.28 17.87
CA THR A 966 19.32 95.10 18.92
C THR A 966 20.37 96.06 18.35
N ASP A 967 20.19 97.36 18.56
CA ASP A 967 21.17 98.40 18.19
C ASP A 967 22.45 98.27 19.04
N THR A 968 23.60 98.16 18.37
CA THR A 968 24.92 97.95 19.00
C THR A 968 25.76 99.22 19.14
N THR A 969 25.23 100.40 18.78
CA THR A 969 25.99 101.68 18.78
C THR A 969 26.28 102.29 20.17
N GLN A 970 25.77 101.68 21.25
CA GLN A 970 25.79 102.27 22.61
C GLN A 970 26.82 101.67 23.60
N GLN A 971 27.61 100.65 23.24
CA GLN A 971 28.58 100.02 24.18
C GLN A 971 30.01 99.95 23.64
N VAL A 972 30.80 100.99 23.93
CA VAL A 972 32.25 101.08 23.71
C VAL A 972 32.91 101.68 24.95
N ALA A 973 34.18 101.32 25.19
CA ALA A 973 35.10 101.80 26.23
C ALA A 973 34.91 101.22 27.67
N ALA A 974 35.98 100.91 28.42
CA ALA A 974 37.42 100.79 28.06
C ALA A 974 38.26 100.10 29.17
N THR A 975 39.56 99.95 28.86
CA THR A 975 40.74 99.78 29.74
C THR A 975 41.10 98.40 30.32
N CYS A 976 42.41 98.11 30.21
CA CYS A 976 43.19 97.01 30.79
C CYS A 976 43.97 97.56 32.03
N PRO A 977 44.63 96.76 32.91
CA PRO A 977 46.00 96.33 32.56
C PRO A 977 46.58 95.04 33.23
N THR A 978 47.45 94.35 32.48
CA THR A 978 48.73 93.68 32.86
C THR A 978 48.85 92.75 34.11
N SER A 979 49.23 91.47 33.87
CA SER A 979 50.43 90.74 34.39
C SER A 979 50.23 89.20 34.34
N GLY A 980 51.12 88.34 33.83
CA GLY A 980 52.36 88.53 33.05
C GLY A 980 53.10 87.20 32.74
N ASN A 981 53.96 87.19 31.71
CA ASN A 981 54.95 86.16 31.26
C ASN A 981 54.41 84.81 30.69
N ILE A 982 54.70 84.31 29.46
CA ILE A 982 55.87 84.28 28.51
C ILE A 982 56.78 83.04 28.77
N ALA A 983 57.24 82.19 27.81
CA ALA A 983 57.26 82.13 26.32
C ALA A 983 56.99 80.66 25.80
N ALA A 984 57.05 80.24 24.52
CA ALA A 984 57.41 80.81 23.19
C ALA A 984 56.66 80.00 22.06
N GLU A 985 56.10 80.58 20.98
CA GLU A 985 56.69 80.91 19.63
C GLU A 985 57.14 79.70 18.77
N LEU A 986 56.90 79.56 17.44
CA LEU A 986 56.18 80.28 16.34
C LEU A 986 55.94 79.22 15.19
N GLY A 987 55.20 79.35 14.08
CA GLY A 987 54.35 80.34 13.36
C GLY A 987 53.50 79.55 12.30
N GLU A 988 52.93 80.03 11.17
CA GLU A 988 52.76 81.37 10.55
C GLU A 988 51.43 81.43 9.71
N PHE A 989 51.38 81.73 8.39
CA PHE A 989 50.13 82.13 7.68
C PHE A 989 50.13 82.04 6.12
N VAL A 990 48.94 81.92 5.47
CA VAL A 990 48.42 82.65 4.25
C VAL A 990 47.10 82.03 3.70
N ILE A 991 46.22 82.84 3.06
CA ILE A 991 44.84 82.46 2.61
C ILE A 991 44.45 83.02 1.21
N THR A 992 43.80 82.19 0.37
CA THR A 992 42.70 82.51 -0.62
C THR A 992 42.02 81.17 -1.00
N GLY A 993 40.70 80.90 -0.93
CA GLY A 993 39.54 81.57 -1.56
C GLY A 993 39.19 80.88 -2.91
N ARG A 994 37.94 80.51 -3.29
CA ARG A 994 36.58 80.69 -2.72
C ARG A 994 35.58 79.63 -3.28
N GLY A 995 34.58 79.23 -2.49
CA GLY A 995 33.17 78.95 -2.91
C GLY A 995 32.79 77.79 -3.86
N GLY A 996 31.76 77.01 -3.47
CA GLY A 996 31.04 76.05 -4.33
C GLY A 996 29.99 75.26 -3.55
N ILE A 997 28.79 75.05 -4.12
CA ILE A 997 27.67 74.25 -3.56
C ILE A 997 27.43 73.05 -4.51
N PRO A 998 27.05 71.85 -4.04
CA PRO A 998 26.66 70.74 -4.92
C PRO A 998 25.51 71.12 -5.87
N ALA A 999 25.52 70.57 -7.08
CA ALA A 999 24.51 70.87 -8.10
C ALA A 999 23.17 70.17 -7.84
N ASN A 1000 22.09 70.77 -8.35
CA ASN A 1000 20.75 70.18 -8.37
C ASN A 1000 20.70 69.02 -9.40
N PRO A 1001 20.12 67.84 -9.08
CA PRO A 1001 19.96 66.73 -10.03
C PRO A 1001 19.23 67.05 -11.35
N ALA A 1002 18.57 68.21 -11.47
CA ALA A 1002 17.82 68.62 -12.66
C ALA A 1002 18.66 69.22 -13.82
N ASP A 1003 19.94 69.56 -13.62
CA ASP A 1003 20.74 70.28 -14.63
C ASP A 1003 21.56 69.37 -15.57
N ILE A 1004 21.48 69.65 -16.88
CA ILE A 1004 22.10 68.84 -17.96
C ILE A 1004 23.55 69.27 -18.23
N ILE A 1005 24.48 68.31 -18.25
CA ILE A 1005 25.90 68.54 -18.60
C ILE A 1005 26.23 67.98 -19.99
N SER A 1006 26.99 68.71 -20.80
CA SER A 1006 27.42 68.32 -22.15
C SER A 1006 28.87 68.75 -22.45
N GLY A 1007 29.60 67.97 -23.27
CA GLY A 1007 30.64 68.54 -24.14
C GLY A 1007 32.13 68.17 -23.98
N HIS A 1008 32.48 66.89 -24.17
CA HIS A 1008 33.53 66.43 -25.12
C HIS A 1008 35.06 66.75 -24.97
N HIS A 1009 35.84 65.65 -25.07
CA HIS A 1009 37.03 65.40 -25.92
C HIS A 1009 38.52 65.62 -25.50
N LEU A 1010 39.25 64.48 -25.50
CA LEU A 1010 40.54 64.15 -26.18
C LEU A 1010 41.79 65.05 -25.93
N THR A 1011 42.94 64.54 -25.46
CA THR A 1011 43.92 63.75 -26.27
C THR A 1011 45.14 63.23 -25.46
N THR A 1012 45.53 61.94 -25.68
CA THR A 1012 46.88 61.33 -25.94
C THR A 1012 48.19 61.85 -25.27
N HIS A 1013 49.28 61.08 -25.01
CA HIS A 1013 49.74 59.74 -25.46
C HIS A 1013 50.98 59.19 -24.67
N LEU A 1014 51.42 57.95 -25.00
CA LEU A 1014 52.77 57.32 -24.72
C LEU A 1014 53.07 56.90 -23.25
N ALA A 1015 53.83 55.83 -22.92
CA ALA A 1015 54.38 54.70 -23.69
C ALA A 1015 55.01 53.62 -22.73
N ILE A 1016 55.53 52.43 -23.09
CA ILE A 1016 55.33 51.34 -24.10
C ILE A 1016 56.25 50.16 -23.60
N LEU A 1017 55.81 48.88 -23.69
CA LEU A 1017 56.58 47.61 -23.93
C LEU A 1017 55.95 46.41 -23.16
N GLY A 1018 55.65 45.26 -23.77
CA GLY A 1018 55.62 44.94 -25.20
C GLY A 1018 55.34 43.45 -25.52
N GLU A 1019 54.95 43.19 -26.78
CA GLU A 1019 54.91 41.88 -27.49
C GLU A 1019 53.88 40.81 -27.03
N ASN A 1020 53.26 39.98 -27.89
CA ASN A 1020 53.05 39.96 -29.36
C ASN A 1020 51.79 39.08 -29.62
N SER A 1021 50.72 39.51 -30.31
CA SER A 1021 50.50 39.60 -31.78
C SER A 1021 50.37 38.23 -32.50
N ASP A 1022 49.42 37.99 -33.43
CA ASP A 1022 48.29 38.82 -33.90
C ASP A 1022 47.13 38.00 -34.54
N ARG A 1023 46.04 38.69 -34.92
CA ARG A 1023 44.87 38.16 -35.66
C ARG A 1023 45.09 38.11 -37.19
N PRO A 1024 44.07 37.72 -37.98
CA PRO A 1024 43.53 38.72 -38.93
C PRO A 1024 42.00 38.86 -38.89
N THR A 1025 41.47 39.90 -39.57
CA THR A 1025 40.05 40.29 -39.57
C THR A 1025 39.62 41.00 -40.86
N LEU A 1026 38.34 40.87 -41.27
CA LEU A 1026 37.56 41.86 -42.06
C LEU A 1026 37.98 42.10 -43.55
N PRO A 1027 37.19 42.82 -44.41
CA PRO A 1027 35.76 43.17 -44.38
C PRO A 1027 34.97 42.78 -45.69
N PRO A 1028 34.35 43.65 -46.57
CA PRO A 1028 32.98 43.38 -47.06
C PRO A 1028 32.71 43.54 -48.59
N LYS A 1029 31.49 43.19 -49.07
CA LYS A 1029 30.60 43.96 -50.01
C LYS A 1029 29.69 43.11 -50.94
N ASP A 1030 28.57 43.74 -51.32
CA ASP A 1030 27.75 43.61 -52.56
C ASP A 1030 27.11 42.24 -52.93
N SER A 1031 25.91 42.12 -53.55
CA SER A 1031 24.69 42.99 -53.63
C SER A 1031 23.53 42.26 -54.37
N LEU A 1032 22.27 42.78 -54.28
CA LEU A 1032 21.07 42.48 -55.13
C LEU A 1032 20.38 41.09 -54.92
N ILE A 1033 19.06 40.86 -55.08
CA ILE A 1033 17.87 41.68 -55.48
C ILE A 1033 16.52 41.04 -55.02
N ALA A 1034 15.39 41.80 -55.04
CA ALA A 1034 13.95 41.37 -54.95
C ALA A 1034 13.41 40.82 -53.59
N THR A 1035 12.53 41.49 -52.82
CA THR A 1035 11.05 41.80 -52.96
C THR A 1035 10.11 40.59 -52.80
N THR A 1036 8.99 40.58 -52.04
CA THR A 1036 8.15 41.56 -51.26
C THR A 1036 7.27 40.73 -50.27
N SER A 1037 7.00 41.09 -49.00
CA SER A 1037 5.95 42.01 -48.45
C SER A 1037 4.54 41.83 -49.06
N VAL A 1038 3.40 41.85 -48.34
CA VAL A 1038 2.82 42.92 -47.48
C VAL A 1038 1.65 42.38 -46.59
N ASP A 1039 1.43 43.00 -45.40
CA ASP A 1039 0.23 43.22 -44.53
C ASP A 1039 -1.04 42.34 -44.68
N ALA A 1040 -1.68 41.78 -43.62
CA ALA A 1040 -2.34 42.32 -42.41
C ALA A 1040 -3.84 42.71 -42.58
N SER A 1041 -4.56 42.93 -41.45
CA SER A 1041 -6.02 43.21 -41.31
C SER A 1041 -6.98 42.03 -41.56
N SER A 1042 -8.23 41.95 -41.02
CA SER A 1042 -8.82 42.48 -39.78
C SER A 1042 -10.25 41.94 -39.56
N SER A 1043 -10.68 41.81 -38.30
CA SER A 1043 -12.07 42.00 -37.79
C SER A 1043 -13.30 41.35 -38.49
N GLN A 1044 -14.10 40.63 -37.68
CA GLN A 1044 -15.59 40.51 -37.80
C GLN A 1044 -16.15 39.73 -39.02
N SER A 1045 -17.35 39.13 -39.03
CA SER A 1045 -18.37 38.85 -37.99
C SER A 1045 -19.46 37.88 -38.49
N PHE A 1046 -19.98 37.01 -37.61
CA PHE A 1046 -21.39 36.55 -37.51
C PHE A 1046 -22.13 35.83 -38.68
N LEU A 1047 -23.10 34.98 -38.28
CA LEU A 1047 -24.20 34.34 -39.06
C LEU A 1047 -23.80 33.22 -40.07
N SER A 1048 -24.62 32.20 -40.33
CA SER A 1048 -25.72 31.55 -39.56
C SER A 1048 -26.16 30.24 -40.26
N ASN A 1049 -26.94 29.41 -39.54
CA ASN A 1049 -27.83 28.36 -40.08
C ASN A 1049 -27.21 27.16 -40.84
N GLN A 1050 -27.88 26.02 -41.02
CA GLN A 1050 -28.74 25.19 -40.14
C GLN A 1050 -29.08 23.89 -40.91
N SER A 1051 -29.42 22.81 -40.18
CA SER A 1051 -30.28 21.69 -40.60
C SER A 1051 -29.82 20.66 -41.67
N LEU A 1052 -29.86 19.37 -41.24
CA LEU A 1052 -30.55 18.21 -41.85
C LEU A 1052 -30.27 17.87 -43.34
N LEU A 1053 -29.97 16.62 -43.71
CA LEU A 1053 -30.91 15.49 -43.66
C LEU A 1053 -30.24 14.09 -43.66
N ASN A 1054 -31.04 13.12 -43.18
CA ASN A 1054 -30.98 11.65 -43.28
C ASN A 1054 -30.55 11.08 -44.68
N ASN A 1055 -30.23 9.79 -44.90
CA ASN A 1055 -30.77 8.58 -44.24
C ASN A 1055 -30.03 7.25 -44.57
N GLN A 1056 -30.28 6.23 -43.72
CA GLN A 1056 -30.37 4.77 -44.01
C GLN A 1056 -29.16 3.91 -44.50
N SER A 1057 -28.69 3.09 -43.53
CA SER A 1057 -28.26 1.68 -43.58
C SER A 1057 -28.79 0.75 -44.69
N PHE A 1058 -28.01 -0.31 -45.03
CA PHE A 1058 -28.50 -1.71 -45.15
C PHE A 1058 -27.35 -2.74 -45.00
N LEU A 1059 -27.66 -4.06 -45.04
CA LEU A 1059 -26.93 -5.16 -44.37
C LEU A 1059 -26.29 -6.22 -45.30
N ASN A 1060 -25.31 -6.96 -44.72
CA ASN A 1060 -24.88 -8.36 -45.00
C ASN A 1060 -24.22 -8.76 -46.35
N GLY A 1061 -23.16 -9.58 -46.27
CA GLY A 1061 -22.76 -10.52 -47.34
C GLY A 1061 -21.24 -10.79 -47.47
N PRO A 1062 -20.75 -12.06 -47.51
CA PRO A 1062 -19.31 -12.36 -47.42
C PRO A 1062 -18.61 -12.90 -48.69
N LEU A 1063 -17.27 -12.71 -48.74
CA LEU A 1063 -16.20 -13.58 -49.30
C LEU A 1063 -16.33 -14.16 -50.74
N PRO A 1064 -15.24 -14.14 -51.55
CA PRO A 1064 -14.24 -15.22 -51.45
C PRO A 1064 -12.76 -14.87 -51.79
N VAL A 1065 -11.88 -15.84 -51.52
CA VAL A 1065 -10.42 -15.86 -51.80
C VAL A 1065 -10.13 -16.47 -53.18
N PRO A 1066 -9.02 -16.09 -53.84
CA PRO A 1066 -8.24 -17.07 -54.60
C PRO A 1066 -6.71 -16.98 -54.36
N GLN A 1067 -6.07 -18.13 -54.14
CA GLN A 1067 -4.61 -18.31 -54.26
C GLN A 1067 -4.23 -18.70 -55.70
N LEU A 1068 -2.99 -18.40 -56.13
CA LEU A 1068 -2.18 -19.27 -57.01
C LEU A 1068 -0.71 -18.80 -57.10
N GLN A 1069 0.21 -19.76 -57.06
CA GLN A 1069 1.66 -19.66 -57.34
C GLN A 1069 1.97 -20.45 -58.66
N PRO A 1070 3.21 -20.55 -59.23
CA PRO A 1070 4.54 -20.46 -58.58
C PRO A 1070 5.74 -19.82 -59.37
N SER A 1071 6.76 -19.34 -58.62
CA SER A 1071 8.22 -19.48 -58.86
C SER A 1071 8.92 -18.95 -60.17
N PRO A 1072 10.27 -18.84 -60.21
CA PRO A 1072 11.24 -18.36 -59.19
C PRO A 1072 12.33 -17.40 -59.77
N HIS A 1073 13.15 -16.74 -58.93
CA HIS A 1073 14.61 -16.55 -59.17
C HIS A 1073 15.42 -15.91 -58.02
N HIS A 1074 16.60 -16.48 -57.77
CA HIS A 1074 17.86 -15.95 -57.19
C HIS A 1074 17.94 -14.84 -56.12
N SER A 1075 18.31 -15.31 -54.91
CA SER A 1075 19.57 -14.99 -54.19
C SER A 1075 19.73 -13.64 -53.43
N PRO A 1076 20.57 -13.58 -52.37
CA PRO A 1076 20.31 -12.70 -51.22
C PRO A 1076 21.28 -11.52 -51.04
N GLN A 1077 20.87 -10.56 -50.20
CA GLN A 1077 21.77 -9.68 -49.45
C GLN A 1077 21.63 -9.88 -47.94
N VAL A 1078 22.66 -9.48 -47.19
CA VAL A 1078 22.81 -9.69 -45.75
C VAL A 1078 22.37 -8.44 -44.98
N SER A 1079 21.59 -8.63 -43.92
CA SER A 1079 21.40 -7.66 -42.85
C SER A 1079 22.05 -8.15 -41.56
N SER A 1080 22.73 -7.26 -40.84
CA SER A 1080 23.37 -7.55 -39.55
C SER A 1080 22.38 -7.34 -38.39
N PRO A 1081 22.28 -8.27 -37.42
CA PRO A 1081 21.48 -8.04 -36.22
C PRO A 1081 22.17 -7.05 -35.28
N SER A 1082 21.36 -6.18 -34.65
CA SER A 1082 21.79 -5.36 -33.50
C SER A 1082 22.15 -6.27 -32.31
N PRO A 1083 23.12 -5.90 -31.45
CA PRO A 1083 23.48 -6.71 -30.29
C PRO A 1083 22.36 -6.73 -29.26
N SER A 1084 21.79 -7.91 -29.00
CA SER A 1084 20.92 -8.15 -27.85
C SER A 1084 21.73 -8.09 -26.57
N LEU A 1085 21.34 -7.25 -25.61
CA LEU A 1085 21.83 -7.37 -24.24
C LEU A 1085 21.32 -8.70 -23.65
N VAL A 1086 22.20 -9.43 -22.97
CA VAL A 1086 21.87 -10.68 -22.26
C VAL A 1086 22.49 -10.60 -20.88
N GLU A 1087 21.70 -10.93 -19.86
CA GLU A 1087 22.11 -10.91 -18.46
C GLU A 1087 23.13 -12.01 -18.15
N ALA A 1088 23.94 -11.80 -17.10
CA ALA A 1088 24.91 -12.79 -16.65
C ALA A 1088 24.22 -13.85 -15.78
N GLN A 1089 24.35 -15.11 -16.18
CA GLN A 1089 23.76 -16.28 -15.51
C GLN A 1089 24.79 -17.07 -14.69
N GLY A 1090 26.04 -16.59 -14.60
CA GLY A 1090 27.10 -17.20 -13.81
C GLY A 1090 28.35 -16.32 -13.71
N TRP A 1091 29.31 -16.76 -12.90
CA TRP A 1091 30.61 -16.10 -12.76
C TRP A 1091 31.74 -17.12 -12.57
N ILE A 1092 32.94 -16.75 -13.03
CA ILE A 1092 34.18 -17.52 -12.89
C ILE A 1092 35.21 -16.63 -12.19
N ARG A 1093 35.91 -17.16 -11.19
CA ARG A 1093 36.99 -16.46 -10.48
C ARG A 1093 38.34 -17.11 -10.79
N HIS A 1094 39.28 -16.29 -11.27
CA HIS A 1094 40.65 -16.70 -11.55
C HIS A 1094 41.53 -16.65 -10.28
N GLU A 1095 42.69 -17.33 -10.32
CA GLU A 1095 43.64 -17.41 -9.19
C GLU A 1095 44.24 -16.06 -8.79
N ASP A 1096 44.27 -15.09 -9.71
CA ASP A 1096 44.68 -13.69 -9.44
C ASP A 1096 43.58 -12.85 -8.74
N GLY A 1097 42.39 -13.42 -8.54
CA GLY A 1097 41.24 -12.77 -7.93
C GLY A 1097 40.25 -12.14 -8.91
N THR A 1098 40.57 -12.09 -10.21
CA THR A 1098 39.68 -11.53 -11.25
C THR A 1098 38.38 -12.34 -11.37
N ILE A 1099 37.24 -11.66 -11.42
CA ILE A 1099 35.92 -12.28 -11.63
C ILE A 1099 35.39 -11.91 -13.01
N ILE A 1100 34.96 -12.91 -13.78
CA ILE A 1100 34.36 -12.77 -15.12
C ILE A 1100 32.91 -13.25 -15.06
N LEU A 1101 31.99 -12.41 -15.50
CA LEU A 1101 30.56 -12.72 -15.62
C LEU A 1101 30.28 -13.44 -16.95
N THR A 1102 29.44 -14.48 -16.95
CA THR A 1102 29.11 -15.28 -18.15
C THR A 1102 27.60 -15.40 -18.34
N SER A 1103 27.14 -15.53 -19.59
CA SER A 1103 25.71 -15.56 -19.95
C SER A 1103 25.14 -16.95 -20.26
N ARG A 1104 25.91 -18.03 -20.03
CA ARG A 1104 25.46 -19.44 -20.06
C ARG A 1104 26.28 -20.32 -19.10
N PRO A 1105 25.65 -21.26 -18.36
CA PRO A 1105 26.33 -22.28 -17.58
C PRO A 1105 26.32 -23.65 -18.28
N ASP A 1106 27.22 -23.86 -19.25
CA ASP A 1106 27.40 -25.18 -19.90
C ASP A 1106 28.31 -26.13 -19.09
N GLN A 1107 28.06 -27.43 -19.22
CA GLN A 1107 28.64 -28.47 -18.34
C GLN A 1107 30.12 -28.83 -18.64
N PRO A 1108 30.88 -29.33 -17.64
CA PRO A 1108 32.27 -29.72 -17.84
C PRO A 1108 32.39 -31.06 -18.58
N GLU A 1109 32.59 -31.01 -19.91
CA GLU A 1109 33.05 -32.18 -20.66
C GLU A 1109 34.46 -32.64 -20.23
N SER A 1110 34.70 -33.94 -20.29
CA SER A 1110 35.93 -34.57 -19.83
C SER A 1110 37.04 -34.51 -20.89
N ALA A 1111 38.12 -33.78 -20.60
CA ALA A 1111 39.36 -33.82 -21.37
C ALA A 1111 40.51 -34.34 -20.50
N SER A 1112 41.12 -35.46 -20.91
CA SER A 1112 42.23 -36.07 -20.19
C SER A 1112 43.57 -35.45 -20.57
N PHE A 1113 44.42 -35.18 -19.58
CA PHE A 1113 45.84 -34.89 -19.80
C PHE A 1113 46.73 -35.65 -18.82
N GLN A 1114 47.90 -36.08 -19.31
CA GLN A 1114 48.80 -36.99 -18.60
C GLN A 1114 49.76 -36.24 -17.66
N SER A 1115 50.22 -36.93 -16.62
CA SER A 1115 51.20 -36.43 -15.67
C SER A 1115 52.62 -36.40 -16.24
N PRO A 1116 53.46 -35.53 -15.67
CA PRO A 1116 54.88 -35.84 -15.51
C PRO A 1116 55.33 -35.77 -14.04
N HIS A 1117 55.75 -36.92 -13.52
CA HIS A 1117 56.75 -37.13 -12.47
C HIS A 1117 56.69 -36.36 -11.13
N CYS A 1118 56.43 -37.12 -10.05
CA CYS A 1118 56.93 -36.79 -8.71
C CYS A 1118 58.44 -37.07 -8.59
N SER A 1119 59.14 -36.26 -7.79
CA SER A 1119 60.36 -36.68 -7.08
C SER A 1119 60.59 -35.88 -5.79
N SER A 1120 60.37 -36.53 -4.63
CA SER A 1120 61.23 -36.55 -3.42
C SER A 1120 62.05 -35.28 -3.06
N MET A 1121 62.07 -34.75 -1.83
CA MET A 1121 61.59 -35.19 -0.50
C MET A 1121 61.76 -34.03 0.52
N THR A 1122 60.88 -33.91 1.53
CA THR A 1122 61.14 -33.51 2.95
C THR A 1122 59.78 -33.44 3.67
N THR A 1123 59.44 -34.30 4.65
CA THR A 1123 59.79 -34.27 6.09
C THR A 1123 59.34 -33.01 6.84
N ARG A 1124 58.57 -33.09 7.94
CA ARG A 1124 58.02 -34.28 8.62
C ARG A 1124 56.77 -33.92 9.43
#